data_AF-A0A3P4AV30-F1
#
_entry.id   AF-A0A3P4AV30-F1
#
_cell.length_a   1.000
_cell.length_b   1.000
_cell.length_c   1.000
_cell.angle_alpha   90.00
_cell.angle_beta   90.00
_cell.angle_gamma   90.00
#
_symmetry.space_group_name_H-M   'P 1'
#
loop_
_entity.id
_entity.type
_entity.pdbx_description
1 polymer ?
#
loop_
_entity_poly.entity_id
_entity_poly.type
_entity_poly.pdbx_seq_one_letter_code
_entity_poly.pdbx_strand_id
1 'polypeptide(L)'
;MVNSCHTDYLAQAKKVAADVKAGLATKEALLSFLEAASDPRFSTYLERLDPNLFRFINLVVKGRVSGKPVLHSPQGTVHTLYVSPFPREGQLRVAYEVGLNGFLEYLESKGYAVLEKRETWLKLYEPRRSYLRSLKEGIQKAWEEYLSQILSLESLLNNLGVLISSLKRLGLSLSDSSRAGSGISLPDVPVPNKGVAFFLLAWCLAEEQISESDLGQLPSEKRALVKEAAEKLKGGRGRYLLGKSYAKAIRKRAKELIRCVEDNSFDPWPRCVLSPEVPFLLLRDAGDAQGSICYGCGHALPRSGGSLRAYKISKIVFSKPTVRRQSDYDGTDNKARICDLCAVLSLASPLKLAQGSVLVRVGHLDEGEIARHFVRSAVLGTLHVAAGRYIQLNSPILTRKSKPLAQELGRVVYALQALGQEVNPKVLERFPFYLVEGAQEIPLPPRALWLSHVLQRAFASRPDEGGEVNRPLGEALRYALGDLPWHALYTLARRYGRVADRFSLEDGLMRYASLLEKEVGMKENTDLSQRFRDVAGLTGLLSAWVGYVEGQVGRNSQEAKRAVVKLLDNLERPGDFLYVAAYHLDSTQARLYEAGGAFFYQEAKRLLQEAGARAQEAEEGSGRFLNVSQDDLHRVYAHLAARYPGKAWEGFIYEVRLSLASRFPQYIRMEKEG
;
A
#
# COMPACT_ATOMS: atom_id res chain seq x y z
N MET A 1 16.79 27.38 -5.18
CA MET A 1 18.11 27.40 -5.86
C MET A 1 19.02 26.24 -5.46
N VAL A 2 18.92 25.65 -4.26
CA VAL A 2 19.77 24.51 -3.84
C VAL A 2 19.44 23.19 -4.58
N ASN A 3 18.17 22.95 -4.95
CA ASN A 3 17.76 21.71 -5.63
C ASN A 3 18.21 21.57 -7.10
N SER A 4 18.51 22.67 -7.81
CA SER A 4 18.96 22.59 -9.22
C SER A 4 20.43 22.17 -9.31
N CYS A 5 21.29 22.66 -8.41
CA CYS A 5 22.71 22.32 -8.40
C CYS A 5 22.96 20.83 -8.11
N HIS A 6 22.16 20.22 -7.22
CA HIS A 6 22.28 18.79 -6.88
C HIS A 6 21.78 17.87 -8.02
N THR A 7 20.75 18.28 -8.75
CA THR A 7 20.19 17.47 -9.86
C THR A 7 21.13 17.48 -11.07
N ASP A 8 21.76 18.62 -11.37
CA ASP A 8 22.76 18.73 -12.42
C ASP A 8 24.03 17.92 -12.10
N TYR A 9 24.47 17.94 -10.84
CA TYR A 9 25.62 17.14 -10.39
C TYR A 9 25.37 15.62 -10.51
N LEU A 10 24.20 15.15 -10.06
CA LEU A 10 23.80 13.74 -10.19
C LEU A 10 23.69 13.32 -11.66
N ALA A 11 23.09 14.16 -12.50
CA ALA A 11 22.99 13.91 -13.93
C ALA A 11 24.38 13.79 -14.57
N GLN A 12 25.33 14.64 -14.18
CA GLN A 12 26.70 14.57 -14.66
C GLN A 12 27.41 13.28 -14.22
N ALA A 13 27.29 12.90 -12.94
CA ALA A 13 27.85 11.67 -12.41
C ALA A 13 27.33 10.43 -13.18
N LYS A 14 26.02 10.39 -13.47
CA LYS A 14 25.41 9.33 -14.27
C LYS A 14 25.96 9.25 -15.70
N LYS A 15 26.15 10.38 -16.38
CA LYS A 15 26.73 10.41 -17.73
C LYS A 15 28.16 9.86 -17.74
N VAL A 16 28.99 10.27 -16.78
CA VAL A 16 30.38 9.79 -16.67
C VAL A 16 30.40 8.29 -16.40
N ALA A 17 29.53 7.77 -15.55
CA ALA A 17 29.41 6.33 -15.31
C ALA A 17 29.02 5.55 -16.58
N ALA A 18 28.08 6.07 -17.36
CA ALA A 18 27.71 5.49 -18.65
C ALA A 18 28.90 5.46 -19.63
N ASP A 19 29.71 6.53 -19.69
CA ASP A 19 30.93 6.58 -20.50
C ASP A 19 31.99 5.58 -20.04
N VAL A 20 32.16 5.39 -18.72
CA VAL A 20 33.06 4.35 -18.17
C VAL A 20 32.60 2.97 -18.62
N LYS A 21 31.29 2.69 -18.56
CA LYS A 21 30.73 1.41 -19.04
C LYS A 21 30.98 1.18 -20.53
N ALA A 22 30.88 2.24 -21.33
CA ALA A 22 31.13 2.22 -22.77
C ALA A 22 32.64 2.19 -23.14
N GLY A 23 33.55 2.23 -22.16
CA GLY A 23 35.00 2.28 -22.40
C GLY A 23 35.48 3.62 -22.99
N LEU A 24 34.72 4.70 -22.78
CA LEU A 24 35.03 6.07 -23.20
C LEU A 24 35.72 6.89 -22.10
N ALA A 25 35.66 6.42 -20.86
CA ALA A 25 36.29 7.01 -19.69
C ALA A 25 36.92 5.92 -18.81
N THR A 26 37.93 6.28 -18.01
CA THR A 26 38.51 5.37 -17.01
C THR A 26 37.70 5.39 -15.71
N LYS A 27 37.84 4.36 -14.87
CA LYS A 27 37.08 4.25 -13.61
C LYS A 27 37.39 5.41 -12.65
N GLU A 28 38.60 5.96 -12.75
CA GLU A 28 39.08 7.10 -11.98
C GLU A 28 38.31 8.41 -12.27
N ALA A 29 37.65 8.50 -13.43
CA ALA A 29 36.78 9.64 -13.75
C ALA A 29 35.58 9.77 -12.80
N LEU A 30 35.13 8.65 -12.22
CA LEU A 30 34.04 8.63 -11.24
C LEU A 30 34.46 9.17 -9.87
N LEU A 31 35.76 9.23 -9.58
CA LEU A 31 36.25 9.73 -8.29
C LEU A 31 36.01 11.24 -8.12
N SER A 32 35.84 11.96 -9.24
CA SER A 32 35.41 13.36 -9.26
C SER A 32 33.95 13.54 -8.79
N PHE A 33 33.21 12.44 -8.62
CA PHE A 33 31.80 12.44 -8.23
C PHE A 33 31.51 11.58 -6.98
N LEU A 34 32.49 11.42 -6.08
CA LEU A 34 32.34 10.58 -4.88
C LEU A 34 31.19 11.03 -3.97
N GLU A 35 30.90 12.33 -3.89
CA GLU A 35 29.76 12.83 -3.11
C GLU A 35 28.42 12.30 -3.65
N ALA A 36 28.34 12.01 -4.96
CA ALA A 36 27.14 11.39 -5.53
C ALA A 36 26.95 9.94 -5.04
N ALA A 37 28.00 9.25 -4.58
CA ALA A 37 27.87 7.90 -4.03
C ALA A 37 27.03 7.85 -2.76
N SER A 38 26.97 8.97 -2.02
CA SER A 38 26.09 9.14 -0.86
C SER A 38 24.61 9.23 -1.25
N ASP A 39 24.30 9.57 -2.51
CA ASP A 39 22.93 9.61 -3.04
C ASP A 39 22.48 8.19 -3.45
N PRO A 40 21.40 7.64 -2.84
CA PRO A 40 20.90 6.32 -3.19
C PRO A 40 20.56 6.16 -4.68
N ARG A 41 20.13 7.23 -5.36
CA ARG A 41 19.78 7.20 -6.79
C ARG A 41 20.98 6.91 -7.67
N PHE A 42 22.16 7.42 -7.29
CA PHE A 42 23.39 7.15 -8.02
C PHE A 42 23.92 5.75 -7.70
N SER A 43 23.91 5.37 -6.42
CA SER A 43 24.35 4.05 -5.97
C SER A 43 23.55 2.92 -6.62
N THR A 44 22.21 3.00 -6.64
CA THR A 44 21.36 2.03 -7.33
C THR A 44 21.57 2.04 -8.85
N TYR A 45 21.78 3.21 -9.45
CA TYR A 45 22.10 3.30 -10.87
C TYR A 45 23.43 2.59 -11.19
N LEU A 46 24.48 2.83 -10.41
CA LEU A 46 25.78 2.16 -10.57
C LEU A 46 25.65 0.65 -10.40
N GLU A 47 24.89 0.19 -9.40
CA GLU A 47 24.66 -1.23 -9.17
C GLU A 47 24.01 -1.92 -10.38
N ARG A 48 23.04 -1.26 -11.03
CA ARG A 48 22.38 -1.75 -12.26
C ARG A 48 23.29 -1.70 -13.49
N LEU A 49 24.02 -0.60 -13.64
CA LEU A 49 24.89 -0.33 -14.77
C LEU A 49 26.07 -1.30 -14.79
N ASP A 50 26.75 -1.43 -13.66
CA ASP A 50 27.86 -2.35 -13.45
C ASP A 50 28.16 -2.58 -11.96
N PRO A 51 27.84 -3.76 -11.40
CA PRO A 51 28.14 -4.10 -10.01
C PRO A 51 29.62 -3.94 -9.64
N ASN A 52 30.55 -4.08 -10.59
CA ASN A 52 31.97 -3.88 -10.34
C ASN A 52 32.33 -2.40 -10.18
N LEU A 53 31.66 -1.49 -10.91
CA LEU A 53 31.83 -0.05 -10.71
C LEU A 53 31.27 0.38 -9.36
N PHE A 54 30.10 -0.14 -8.98
CA PHE A 54 29.54 0.10 -7.65
C PHE A 54 30.48 -0.38 -6.53
N ARG A 55 31.04 -1.60 -6.64
CA ARG A 55 32.02 -2.13 -5.69
C ARG A 55 33.29 -1.26 -5.63
N PHE A 56 33.81 -0.84 -6.78
CA PHE A 56 34.98 0.03 -6.85
C PHE A 56 34.76 1.33 -6.08
N ILE A 57 33.66 2.04 -6.35
CA ILE A 57 33.32 3.29 -5.66
C ILE A 57 33.16 3.08 -4.16
N ASN A 58 32.47 2.02 -3.74
CA ASN A 58 32.33 1.68 -2.32
C ASN A 58 33.67 1.39 -1.62
N LEU A 59 34.62 0.75 -2.31
CA LEU A 59 35.94 0.49 -1.76
C LEU A 59 36.76 1.77 -1.59
N VAL A 60 36.63 2.71 -2.53
CA VAL A 60 37.29 4.02 -2.43
C VAL A 60 36.67 4.88 -1.32
N VAL A 61 35.33 4.94 -1.21
CA VAL A 61 34.63 5.65 -0.12
C VAL A 61 35.03 5.11 1.26
N LYS A 62 35.27 3.79 1.36
CA LYS A 62 35.74 3.14 2.61
C LYS A 62 37.26 3.27 2.84
N GLY A 63 37.97 4.02 2.01
CA GLY A 63 39.42 4.23 2.11
C GLY A 63 40.27 2.98 1.86
N ARG A 64 39.71 1.93 1.26
CA ARG A 64 40.39 0.65 1.01
C ARG A 64 41.18 0.62 -0.30
N VAL A 65 40.87 1.56 -1.20
CA VAL A 65 41.53 1.73 -2.50
C VAL A 65 41.76 3.23 -2.69
N SER A 66 42.93 3.62 -3.17
CA SER A 66 43.28 5.00 -3.50
C SER A 66 43.34 5.19 -5.02
N GLY A 67 42.90 6.36 -5.49
CA GLY A 67 42.94 6.74 -6.89
C GLY A 67 42.89 8.26 -7.01
N LYS A 68 43.44 8.81 -8.11
CA LYS A 68 43.40 10.26 -8.36
C LYS A 68 42.19 10.59 -9.22
N PRO A 69 41.40 11.62 -8.88
CA PRO A 69 40.27 12.03 -9.71
C PRO A 69 40.75 12.50 -11.09
N VAL A 70 40.09 11.99 -12.13
CA VAL A 70 40.32 12.40 -13.51
C VAL A 70 39.12 13.25 -13.95
N LEU A 71 39.39 14.44 -14.50
CA LEU A 71 38.35 15.25 -15.12
C LEU A 71 37.98 14.63 -16.47
N HIS A 72 36.71 14.29 -16.64
CA HIS A 72 36.16 13.74 -17.89
C HIS A 72 34.93 14.51 -18.32
N SER A 73 34.89 14.88 -19.59
CA SER A 73 33.71 15.49 -20.21
C SER A 73 32.89 14.40 -20.95
N PRO A 74 31.59 14.26 -20.66
CA PRO A 74 30.74 13.25 -21.30
C PRO A 74 30.77 13.33 -22.83
N GLN A 75 30.96 12.20 -23.50
CA GLN A 75 31.18 12.14 -24.95
C GLN A 75 29.94 11.73 -25.78
N GLY A 76 28.78 11.57 -25.14
CA GLY A 76 27.52 11.10 -25.73
C GLY A 76 26.49 12.20 -25.97
N THR A 77 25.28 11.78 -26.35
CA THR A 77 24.16 12.65 -26.71
C THR A 77 23.00 12.51 -25.73
N VAL A 78 22.30 13.62 -25.45
CA VAL A 78 21.08 13.61 -24.64
C VAL A 78 19.86 13.63 -25.55
N HIS A 79 18.97 12.66 -25.38
CA HIS A 79 17.73 12.52 -26.12
C HIS A 79 16.55 12.84 -25.22
N THR A 80 15.57 13.56 -25.77
CA THR A 80 14.26 13.72 -25.12
C THR A 80 13.31 12.72 -25.75
N LEU A 81 12.73 11.86 -24.92
CA LEU A 81 11.72 10.87 -25.30
C LEU A 81 10.40 11.23 -24.63
N TYR A 82 9.31 11.05 -25.35
CA TYR A 82 7.96 11.30 -24.87
C TYR A 82 7.31 10.00 -24.42
N VAL A 83 6.56 10.09 -23.32
CA VAL A 83 5.83 8.98 -22.73
C VAL A 83 4.40 9.01 -23.26
N SER A 84 3.88 7.87 -23.69
CA SER A 84 2.46 7.74 -24.03
C SER A 84 1.58 8.11 -22.83
N PRO A 85 0.48 8.87 -23.01
CA PRO A 85 -0.36 9.27 -21.90
C PRO A 85 -0.89 8.08 -21.11
N PHE A 86 -0.87 8.19 -19.78
CA PHE A 86 -1.26 7.09 -18.91
C PHE A 86 -2.76 6.75 -19.05
N PRO A 87 -3.10 5.46 -19.01
CA PRO A 87 -4.48 5.00 -18.93
C PRO A 87 -5.27 5.66 -17.78
N ARG A 88 -6.58 5.88 -17.99
CA ARG A 88 -7.50 6.32 -16.94
C ARG A 88 -7.94 5.19 -16.02
N GLU A 89 -7.90 3.96 -16.51
CA GLU A 89 -8.19 2.78 -15.71
C GLU A 89 -7.00 2.45 -14.79
N GLY A 90 -7.27 2.26 -13.49
CA GLY A 90 -6.23 2.21 -12.45
C GLY A 90 -5.29 1.02 -12.56
N GLN A 91 -5.79 -0.19 -12.86
CA GLN A 91 -4.96 -1.38 -13.00
C GLN A 91 -4.00 -1.25 -14.19
N LEU A 92 -4.49 -0.71 -15.30
CA LEU A 92 -3.70 -0.43 -16.49
C LEU A 92 -2.68 0.67 -16.28
N ARG A 93 -3.06 1.75 -15.58
CA ARG A 93 -2.12 2.81 -15.22
C ARG A 93 -0.93 2.23 -14.48
N VAL A 94 -1.19 1.36 -13.51
CA VAL A 94 -0.15 0.68 -12.74
C VAL A 94 0.69 -0.25 -13.61
N ALA A 95 0.06 -1.02 -14.50
CA ALA A 95 0.79 -1.87 -15.45
C ALA A 95 1.71 -1.06 -16.37
N TYR A 96 1.24 0.10 -16.85
CA TYR A 96 2.04 1.04 -17.64
C TYR A 96 3.21 1.62 -16.84
N GLU A 97 2.96 2.07 -15.60
CA GLU A 97 4.01 2.62 -14.75
C GLU A 97 5.08 1.57 -14.40
N VAL A 98 4.67 0.34 -14.06
CA VAL A 98 5.58 -0.76 -13.76
C VAL A 98 6.38 -1.16 -15.01
N GLY A 99 5.72 -1.34 -16.15
CA GLY A 99 6.38 -1.70 -17.41
C GLY A 99 7.34 -0.62 -17.90
N LEU A 100 6.95 0.66 -17.83
CA LEU A 100 7.80 1.79 -18.19
C LEU A 100 9.03 1.86 -17.29
N ASN A 101 8.86 1.77 -15.98
CA ASN A 101 9.99 1.81 -15.04
C ASN A 101 10.94 0.62 -15.27
N GLY A 102 10.40 -0.59 -15.45
CA GLY A 102 11.22 -1.77 -15.75
C GLY A 102 11.99 -1.64 -17.06
N PHE A 103 11.40 -1.00 -18.08
CA PHE A 103 12.12 -0.72 -19.33
C PHE A 103 13.23 0.32 -19.16
N LEU A 104 13.00 1.35 -18.35
CA LEU A 104 14.05 2.32 -18.03
C LEU A 104 15.22 1.66 -17.27
N GLU A 105 14.93 0.77 -16.31
CA GLU A 105 15.96 -0.02 -15.62
C GLU A 105 16.73 -0.91 -16.60
N TYR A 106 16.03 -1.53 -17.55
CA TYR A 106 16.66 -2.30 -18.63
C TYR A 106 17.60 -1.44 -19.47
N LEU A 107 17.18 -0.24 -19.89
CA LEU A 107 18.06 0.69 -20.62
C LEU A 107 19.27 1.10 -19.77
N GLU A 108 19.08 1.38 -18.47
CA GLU A 108 20.20 1.69 -17.57
C GLU A 108 21.23 0.54 -17.52
N SER A 109 20.77 -0.72 -17.44
CA SER A 109 21.64 -1.90 -17.49
C SER A 109 22.41 -2.06 -18.82
N LYS A 110 21.92 -1.46 -19.90
CA LYS A 110 22.56 -1.48 -21.23
C LYS A 110 23.50 -0.30 -21.48
N GLY A 111 23.72 0.55 -20.48
CA GLY A 111 24.66 1.68 -20.58
C GLY A 111 24.01 3.03 -20.87
N TYR A 112 22.68 3.12 -20.91
CA TYR A 112 21.99 4.40 -21.02
C TYR A 112 21.84 5.05 -19.63
N ALA A 113 21.71 6.37 -19.56
CA ALA A 113 21.48 7.02 -18.27
C ALA A 113 20.18 7.85 -18.28
N VAL A 114 19.25 7.54 -17.37
CA VAL A 114 18.06 8.36 -17.17
C VAL A 114 18.43 9.58 -16.31
N LEU A 115 18.37 10.76 -16.92
CA LEU A 115 18.79 12.02 -16.31
C LEU A 115 17.61 12.72 -15.63
N GLU A 116 16.47 12.76 -16.30
CA GLU A 116 15.27 13.44 -15.83
C GLU A 116 14.03 12.67 -16.29
N LYS A 117 13.02 12.58 -15.43
CA LYS A 117 11.73 11.97 -15.75
C LYS A 117 10.60 12.89 -15.30
N ARG A 118 9.73 13.25 -16.22
CA ARG A 118 8.45 13.92 -15.98
C ARG A 118 7.31 12.99 -16.37
N GLU A 119 6.07 13.45 -16.22
CA GLU A 119 4.88 12.65 -16.54
C GLU A 119 4.75 12.35 -18.04
N THR A 120 5.13 13.30 -18.89
CA THR A 120 4.92 13.24 -20.35
C THR A 120 6.21 13.08 -21.15
N TRP A 121 7.38 13.27 -20.54
CA TRP A 121 8.68 13.15 -21.20
C TRP A 121 9.79 12.76 -20.24
N LEU A 122 10.91 12.30 -20.79
CA LEU A 122 12.14 12.00 -20.06
C LEU A 122 13.38 12.36 -20.89
N LYS A 123 14.49 12.62 -20.19
CA LYS A 123 15.81 12.82 -20.80
C LYS A 123 16.68 11.60 -20.54
N LEU A 124 17.26 11.06 -21.61
CA LEU A 124 18.11 9.88 -21.58
C LEU A 124 19.43 10.16 -22.30
N TYR A 125 20.53 9.81 -21.67
CA TYR A 125 21.87 9.97 -22.22
C TYR A 125 22.34 8.68 -22.90
N GLU A 126 22.79 8.81 -24.15
CA GLU A 126 23.36 7.76 -24.98
C GLU A 126 24.87 8.00 -25.14
N PRO A 127 25.74 7.11 -24.63
CA PRO A 127 27.19 7.20 -24.87
C PRO A 127 27.52 7.03 -26.36
N ARG A 128 28.62 7.64 -26.83
CA ARG A 128 29.05 7.55 -28.26
C ARG A 128 29.30 6.11 -28.76
N ARG A 129 29.66 5.20 -27.86
CA ARG A 129 29.79 3.76 -28.09
C ARG A 129 28.64 3.05 -27.37
N SER A 130 27.41 3.28 -27.85
CA SER A 130 26.20 2.72 -27.26
C SER A 130 25.88 1.33 -27.81
N TYR A 131 25.02 0.62 -27.05
CA TYR A 131 24.50 -0.70 -27.42
C TYR A 131 23.68 -0.68 -28.72
N LEU A 132 22.94 0.41 -28.96
CA LEU A 132 22.20 0.63 -30.20
C LEU A 132 23.05 1.53 -31.10
N ARG A 133 22.96 1.36 -32.43
CA ARG A 133 23.63 2.29 -33.37
C ARG A 133 23.05 3.72 -33.29
N SER A 134 21.78 3.83 -32.93
CA SER A 134 21.04 5.08 -32.71
C SER A 134 19.85 4.78 -31.81
N LEU A 135 19.67 5.52 -30.72
CA LEU A 135 18.50 5.36 -29.85
C LEU A 135 17.18 5.61 -30.60
N LYS A 136 17.15 6.58 -31.53
CA LYS A 136 15.92 6.93 -32.28
C LYS A 136 15.40 5.76 -33.13
N GLU A 137 16.31 4.97 -33.71
CA GLU A 137 15.97 3.84 -34.58
C GLU A 137 15.91 2.52 -33.80
N GLY A 138 16.66 2.41 -32.70
CA GLY A 138 16.84 1.18 -31.94
C GLY A 138 15.92 1.01 -30.72
N ILE A 139 15.20 2.06 -30.28
CA ILE A 139 14.37 1.99 -29.06
C ILE A 139 13.27 0.93 -29.16
N GLN A 140 12.66 0.75 -30.34
CA GLN A 140 11.66 -0.29 -30.57
C GLN A 140 12.27 -1.68 -30.43
N LYS A 141 13.48 -1.90 -30.94
CA LYS A 141 14.19 -3.18 -30.79
C LYS A 141 14.55 -3.46 -29.32
N ALA A 142 15.04 -2.44 -28.60
CA ALA A 142 15.31 -2.57 -27.17
C ALA A 142 14.04 -2.88 -26.36
N TRP A 143 12.90 -2.30 -26.77
CA TRP A 143 11.60 -2.60 -26.19
C TRP A 143 11.18 -4.05 -26.42
N GLU A 144 11.34 -4.57 -27.63
CA GLU A 144 11.06 -5.97 -27.96
C GLU A 144 11.95 -6.94 -27.18
N GLU A 145 13.24 -6.63 -27.05
CA GLU A 145 14.17 -7.40 -26.24
C GLU A 145 13.76 -7.41 -24.76
N TYR A 146 13.38 -6.25 -24.21
CA TYR A 146 12.86 -6.15 -22.84
C TYR A 146 11.56 -6.96 -22.66
N LEU A 147 10.60 -6.80 -23.57
CA LEU A 147 9.34 -7.54 -23.52
C LEU A 147 9.57 -9.05 -23.62
N SER A 148 10.53 -9.49 -24.42
CA SER A 148 10.89 -10.91 -24.55
C SER A 148 11.38 -11.51 -23.22
N GLN A 149 12.04 -10.72 -22.37
CA GLN A 149 12.52 -11.16 -21.06
C GLN A 149 11.37 -11.28 -20.06
N ILE A 150 10.52 -10.25 -19.97
CA ILE A 150 9.41 -10.24 -18.98
C ILE A 150 8.24 -11.15 -19.39
N LEU A 151 8.11 -11.47 -20.68
CA LEU A 151 7.13 -12.43 -21.21
C LEU A 151 7.74 -13.82 -21.45
N SER A 152 8.91 -14.11 -20.88
CA SER A 152 9.43 -15.47 -20.84
C SER A 152 8.54 -16.36 -19.95
N LEU A 153 8.51 -17.67 -20.20
CA LEU A 153 7.73 -18.60 -19.40
C LEU A 153 8.09 -18.51 -17.91
N GLU A 154 9.39 -18.45 -17.60
CA GLU A 154 9.89 -18.34 -16.24
C GLU A 154 9.45 -17.03 -15.57
N SER A 155 9.58 -15.89 -16.26
CA SER A 155 9.15 -14.60 -15.70
C SER A 155 7.64 -14.56 -15.45
N LEU A 156 6.84 -15.09 -16.38
CA LEU A 156 5.38 -15.20 -16.21
C LEU A 156 5.00 -16.13 -15.06
N LEU A 157 5.69 -17.26 -14.87
CA LEU A 157 5.46 -18.15 -13.73
C LEU A 157 5.83 -17.48 -12.40
N ASN A 158 6.95 -16.76 -12.34
CA ASN A 158 7.39 -16.07 -11.13
C ASN A 158 6.47 -14.88 -10.77
N ASN A 159 5.98 -14.16 -11.77
CA ASN A 159 5.16 -12.97 -11.57
C ASN A 159 3.67 -13.30 -11.39
N LEU A 160 3.09 -14.09 -12.28
CA LEU A 160 1.66 -14.43 -12.25
C LEU A 160 1.38 -15.71 -11.48
N GLY A 161 2.27 -16.71 -11.51
CA GLY A 161 2.07 -17.97 -10.79
C GLY A 161 1.95 -17.79 -9.28
N VAL A 162 2.79 -16.91 -8.70
CA VAL A 162 2.71 -16.53 -7.28
C VAL A 162 1.37 -15.87 -6.96
N LEU A 163 0.93 -14.92 -7.79
CA LEU A 163 -0.35 -14.25 -7.63
C LEU A 163 -1.52 -15.25 -7.68
N ILE A 164 -1.56 -16.10 -8.72
CA ILE A 164 -2.63 -17.09 -8.90
C ILE A 164 -2.69 -18.03 -7.71
N SER A 165 -1.55 -18.50 -7.24
CA SER A 165 -1.46 -19.38 -6.06
C SER A 165 -1.95 -18.67 -4.79
N SER A 166 -1.65 -17.38 -4.63
CA SER A 166 -2.15 -16.58 -3.51
C SER A 166 -3.67 -16.36 -3.60
N LEU A 167 -4.20 -16.04 -4.78
CA LEU A 167 -5.65 -15.89 -4.99
C LEU A 167 -6.39 -17.21 -4.73
N LYS A 168 -5.89 -18.35 -5.25
CA LYS A 168 -6.44 -19.69 -5.01
C LYS A 168 -6.47 -20.03 -3.53
N ARG A 169 -5.37 -19.80 -2.80
CA ARG A 169 -5.29 -20.04 -1.34
C ARG A 169 -6.28 -19.21 -0.53
N LEU A 170 -6.56 -17.99 -0.97
CA LEU A 170 -7.53 -17.09 -0.32
C LEU A 170 -8.98 -17.34 -0.76
N GLY A 171 -9.21 -18.32 -1.64
CA GLY A 171 -10.53 -18.59 -2.25
C GLY A 171 -11.01 -17.47 -3.19
N LEU A 172 -10.17 -16.48 -3.45
CA LEU A 172 -10.51 -15.34 -4.31
C LEU A 172 -10.59 -15.82 -5.75
N SER A 173 -11.77 -15.67 -6.34
CA SER A 173 -11.93 -15.90 -7.77
C SER A 173 -11.75 -14.61 -8.56
N LEU A 174 -11.19 -14.74 -9.76
CA LEU A 174 -11.28 -13.73 -10.81
C LEU A 174 -12.66 -13.78 -11.53
N SER A 175 -13.57 -14.67 -11.10
CA SER A 175 -14.96 -14.76 -11.55
C SER A 175 -15.95 -14.21 -10.54
N ASP A 176 -16.99 -13.52 -11.04
CA ASP A 176 -18.15 -13.11 -10.25
C ASP A 176 -18.93 -14.33 -9.76
N SER A 177 -18.98 -14.54 -8.45
CA SER A 177 -19.93 -15.44 -7.80
C SER A 177 -21.28 -14.74 -7.61
N SER A 178 -21.92 -14.35 -8.71
CA SER A 178 -23.36 -14.10 -8.71
C SER A 178 -23.94 -14.39 -10.09
N ARG A 179 -24.65 -15.53 -10.18
CA ARG A 179 -25.36 -16.07 -11.36
C ARG A 179 -24.47 -16.70 -12.45
N ALA A 180 -24.74 -17.99 -12.68
CA ALA A 180 -24.47 -18.81 -13.85
C ALA A 180 -23.39 -18.31 -14.86
N GLY A 181 -22.24 -19.00 -14.89
CA GLY A 181 -21.57 -19.26 -16.17
C GLY A 181 -20.30 -18.50 -16.56
N SER A 182 -19.56 -17.86 -15.66
CA SER A 182 -18.29 -17.20 -16.06
C SER A 182 -17.10 -17.50 -15.14
N GLY A 183 -16.57 -18.72 -15.19
CA GLY A 183 -15.21 -18.96 -14.68
C GLY A 183 -14.15 -18.19 -15.48
N ILE A 184 -12.90 -18.31 -15.04
CA ILE A 184 -11.72 -17.67 -15.65
C ILE A 184 -11.68 -17.97 -17.16
N SER A 185 -11.98 -16.98 -18.03
CA SER A 185 -11.68 -17.09 -19.47
C SER A 185 -10.19 -17.08 -19.68
N LEU A 186 -9.69 -17.96 -20.53
CA LEU A 186 -8.38 -17.77 -21.15
C LEU A 186 -8.30 -16.33 -21.72
N PRO A 187 -7.24 -15.56 -21.40
CA PRO A 187 -7.15 -14.18 -21.84
C PRO A 187 -7.10 -14.11 -23.36
N ASP A 188 -7.92 -13.24 -23.95
CA ASP A 188 -7.79 -12.85 -25.36
C ASP A 188 -6.67 -11.79 -25.42
N VAL A 189 -5.43 -12.25 -25.57
CA VAL A 189 -4.22 -11.42 -25.55
C VAL A 189 -3.30 -11.76 -26.73
N PRO A 190 -2.44 -10.82 -27.17
CA PRO A 190 -1.39 -11.11 -28.14
C PRO A 190 -0.48 -12.24 -27.67
N VAL A 191 -0.02 -13.06 -28.62
CA VAL A 191 0.96 -14.12 -28.39
C VAL A 191 2.23 -13.80 -29.18
N PRO A 192 3.08 -12.87 -28.67
CA PRO A 192 4.24 -12.40 -29.42
C PRO A 192 5.43 -13.36 -29.38
N ASN A 193 5.40 -14.38 -28.50
CA ASN A 193 6.48 -15.34 -28.37
C ASN A 193 6.01 -16.71 -27.84
N LYS A 194 6.93 -17.69 -27.86
CA LYS A 194 6.73 -19.04 -27.31
C LYS A 194 6.44 -19.05 -25.81
N GLY A 195 7.06 -18.14 -25.05
CA GLY A 195 6.90 -18.07 -23.59
C GLY A 195 5.45 -17.83 -23.18
N VAL A 196 4.78 -16.85 -23.81
CA VAL A 196 3.36 -16.57 -23.63
C VAL A 196 2.51 -17.76 -24.06
N ALA A 197 2.79 -18.36 -25.21
CA ALA A 197 2.04 -19.52 -25.70
C ALA A 197 2.11 -20.70 -24.71
N PHE A 198 3.31 -21.03 -24.23
CA PHE A 198 3.52 -22.10 -23.24
C PHE A 198 2.85 -21.79 -21.90
N PHE A 199 2.93 -20.54 -21.43
CA PHE A 199 2.27 -20.13 -20.20
C PHE A 199 0.74 -20.27 -20.31
N LEU A 200 0.15 -19.82 -21.41
CA LEU A 200 -1.30 -19.94 -21.64
C LEU A 200 -1.76 -21.40 -21.78
N LEU A 201 -0.97 -22.25 -22.43
CA LEU A 201 -1.23 -23.69 -22.50
C LEU A 201 -1.11 -24.37 -21.12
N ALA A 202 -0.08 -24.01 -20.35
CA ALA A 202 0.12 -24.50 -18.98
C ALA A 202 -1.04 -24.08 -18.08
N TRP A 203 -1.54 -22.86 -18.23
CA TRP A 203 -2.75 -22.39 -17.56
C TRP A 203 -3.97 -23.25 -17.94
N CYS A 204 -4.21 -23.48 -19.23
CA CYS A 204 -5.32 -24.33 -19.68
C CYS A 204 -5.26 -25.74 -19.07
N LEU A 205 -4.05 -26.31 -18.98
CA LEU A 205 -3.82 -27.62 -18.39
C LEU A 205 -4.01 -27.62 -16.87
N ALA A 206 -3.51 -26.59 -16.17
CA ALA A 206 -3.63 -26.44 -14.72
C ALA A 206 -5.09 -26.26 -14.27
N GLU A 207 -5.91 -25.61 -15.08
CA GLU A 207 -7.34 -25.42 -14.85
C GLU A 207 -8.20 -26.59 -15.38
N GLU A 208 -7.57 -27.71 -15.76
CA GLU A 208 -8.22 -28.93 -16.27
C GLU A 208 -9.14 -28.69 -17.49
N GLN A 209 -8.87 -27.64 -18.28
CA GLN A 209 -9.68 -27.28 -19.45
C GLN A 209 -9.30 -28.08 -20.70
N ILE A 210 -8.07 -28.56 -20.74
CA ILE A 210 -7.49 -29.45 -21.74
C ILE A 210 -6.83 -30.63 -21.05
N SER A 211 -6.76 -31.79 -21.72
CA SER A 211 -6.03 -32.96 -21.23
C SER A 211 -4.61 -33.00 -21.78
N GLU A 212 -3.74 -33.82 -21.19
CA GLU A 212 -2.40 -34.03 -21.73
C GLU A 212 -2.40 -34.58 -23.16
N SER A 213 -3.44 -35.34 -23.52
CA SER A 213 -3.63 -35.85 -24.89
C SER A 213 -3.86 -34.75 -25.92
N ASP A 214 -4.45 -33.61 -25.51
CA ASP A 214 -4.61 -32.45 -26.40
C ASP A 214 -3.26 -31.81 -26.76
N LEU A 215 -2.23 -32.00 -25.94
CA LEU A 215 -0.85 -31.58 -26.22
C LEU A 215 -0.08 -32.59 -27.08
N GLY A 216 -0.75 -33.63 -27.57
CA GLY A 216 -0.20 -34.73 -28.36
C GLY A 216 0.58 -34.32 -29.61
N GLN A 217 0.26 -33.15 -30.16
CA GLN A 217 0.88 -32.60 -31.38
C GLN A 217 2.23 -31.93 -31.09
N LEU A 218 2.44 -31.44 -29.86
CA LEU A 218 3.71 -30.85 -29.46
C LEU A 218 4.80 -31.93 -29.28
N PRO A 219 6.05 -31.65 -29.68
CA PRO A 219 7.22 -32.44 -29.32
C PRO A 219 7.31 -32.73 -27.82
N SER A 220 7.88 -33.89 -27.46
CA SER A 220 8.00 -34.38 -26.08
C SER A 220 8.62 -33.37 -25.11
N GLU A 221 9.69 -32.70 -25.53
CA GLU A 221 10.39 -31.68 -24.75
C GLU A 221 9.50 -30.46 -24.45
N LYS A 222 8.81 -29.92 -25.47
CA LYS A 222 7.88 -28.78 -25.31
C LYS A 222 6.70 -29.16 -24.42
N ARG A 223 6.21 -30.41 -24.54
CA ARG A 223 5.13 -30.94 -23.71
C ARG A 223 5.55 -31.04 -22.25
N ALA A 224 6.77 -31.50 -21.97
CA ALA A 224 7.30 -31.58 -20.61
C ALA A 224 7.35 -30.20 -19.94
N LEU A 225 7.82 -29.17 -20.66
CA LEU A 225 7.85 -27.79 -20.16
C LEU A 225 6.46 -27.25 -19.81
N VAL A 226 5.45 -27.47 -20.66
CA VAL A 226 4.07 -27.07 -20.40
C VAL A 226 3.50 -27.79 -19.18
N LYS A 227 3.81 -29.08 -19.00
CA LYS A 227 3.39 -29.86 -17.83
C LYS A 227 4.01 -29.35 -16.54
N GLU A 228 5.33 -29.14 -16.52
CA GLU A 228 6.03 -28.62 -15.34
C GLU A 228 5.48 -27.24 -14.94
N ALA A 229 5.26 -26.37 -15.92
CA ALA A 229 4.65 -25.07 -15.71
C ALA A 229 3.21 -25.20 -15.16
N ALA A 230 2.42 -26.15 -15.65
CA ALA A 230 1.06 -26.39 -15.17
C ALA A 230 1.04 -26.87 -13.71
N GLU A 231 1.95 -27.76 -13.32
CA GLU A 231 2.09 -28.21 -11.92
C GLU A 231 2.40 -27.04 -10.97
N LYS A 232 3.28 -26.11 -11.38
CA LYS A 232 3.55 -24.88 -10.61
C LYS A 232 2.31 -23.99 -10.45
N LEU A 233 1.36 -24.04 -11.38
CA LEU A 233 0.11 -23.26 -11.34
C LEU A 233 -1.03 -23.96 -10.57
N LYS A 234 -0.94 -25.27 -10.30
CA LYS A 234 -1.98 -26.07 -9.61
C LYS A 234 -2.03 -25.86 -8.09
N GLY A 235 -1.16 -25.05 -7.51
CA GLY A 235 -1.03 -24.85 -6.06
C GLY A 235 -2.33 -24.50 -5.32
N GLY A 236 -2.99 -25.51 -4.72
CA GLY A 236 -4.05 -25.38 -3.72
C GLY A 236 -5.49 -25.67 -4.21
N ARG A 237 -6.29 -26.33 -3.35
CA ARG A 237 -7.64 -26.88 -3.63
C ARG A 237 -8.62 -25.80 -4.14
N GLY A 238 -8.99 -25.90 -5.41
CA GLY A 238 -10.13 -25.18 -5.97
C GLY A 238 -10.36 -25.58 -7.42
N ARG A 239 -11.40 -26.39 -7.68
CA ARG A 239 -11.85 -26.67 -9.05
C ARG A 239 -12.80 -25.55 -9.48
N TYR A 240 -12.44 -24.79 -10.50
CA TYR A 240 -13.38 -23.89 -11.17
C TYR A 240 -14.18 -24.70 -12.20
N LEU A 241 -15.40 -25.12 -11.85
CA LEU A 241 -16.30 -25.78 -12.80
C LEU A 241 -16.79 -24.76 -13.83
N LEU A 242 -16.30 -24.88 -15.06
CA LEU A 242 -16.74 -24.09 -16.21
C LEU A 242 -17.96 -24.73 -16.89
N GLY A 243 -18.90 -23.90 -17.38
CA GLY A 243 -20.02 -24.37 -18.18
C GLY A 243 -19.58 -24.93 -19.55
N LYS A 244 -20.29 -25.94 -20.07
CA LYS A 244 -19.94 -26.71 -21.28
C LYS A 244 -19.61 -25.85 -22.53
N SER A 245 -20.28 -24.71 -22.72
CA SER A 245 -20.04 -23.78 -23.85
C SER A 245 -18.65 -23.13 -23.79
N TYR A 246 -18.15 -22.83 -22.59
CA TYR A 246 -16.88 -22.15 -22.36
C TYR A 246 -15.68 -23.07 -22.56
N ALA A 247 -15.81 -24.34 -22.15
CA ALA A 247 -14.80 -25.37 -22.37
C ALA A 247 -14.48 -25.56 -23.87
N LYS A 248 -15.51 -25.48 -24.75
CA LYS A 248 -15.32 -25.57 -26.21
C LYS A 248 -14.48 -24.42 -26.77
N ALA A 249 -14.73 -23.19 -26.30
CA ALA A 249 -13.98 -22.01 -26.73
C ALA A 249 -12.51 -22.07 -26.26
N ILE A 250 -12.27 -22.51 -25.02
CA ILE A 250 -10.92 -22.68 -24.48
C ILE A 250 -10.14 -23.76 -25.24
N ARG A 251 -10.75 -24.92 -25.52
CA ARG A 251 -10.10 -25.96 -26.35
C ARG A 251 -9.78 -25.48 -27.75
N LYS A 252 -10.66 -24.69 -28.38
CA LYS A 252 -10.38 -24.08 -29.69
C LYS A 252 -9.14 -23.19 -29.61
N ARG A 253 -9.07 -22.31 -28.61
CA ARG A 253 -7.92 -21.41 -28.43
C ARG A 253 -6.64 -22.17 -28.08
N ALA A 254 -6.71 -23.24 -27.29
CA ALA A 254 -5.55 -24.10 -27.02
C ALA A 254 -5.00 -24.75 -28.30
N LYS A 255 -5.88 -25.22 -29.20
CA LYS A 255 -5.45 -25.73 -30.53
C LYS A 255 -4.80 -24.65 -31.39
N GLU A 256 -5.32 -23.41 -31.37
CA GLU A 256 -4.68 -22.28 -32.04
C GLU A 256 -3.28 -22.01 -31.48
N LEU A 257 -3.12 -22.02 -30.14
CA LEU A 257 -1.82 -21.84 -29.49
C LEU A 257 -0.82 -22.94 -29.86
N ILE A 258 -1.26 -24.20 -29.90
CA ILE A 258 -0.42 -25.33 -30.33
C ILE A 258 0.09 -25.11 -31.76
N ARG A 259 -0.81 -24.74 -32.69
CA ARG A 259 -0.43 -24.41 -34.07
C ARG A 259 0.56 -23.24 -34.14
N CYS A 260 0.33 -22.17 -33.37
CA CYS A 260 1.26 -21.03 -33.32
C CYS A 260 2.67 -21.45 -32.89
N VAL A 261 2.77 -22.40 -31.96
CA VAL A 261 4.06 -22.94 -31.45
C VAL A 261 4.74 -23.88 -32.46
N GLU A 262 3.97 -24.60 -33.27
CA GLU A 262 4.45 -25.48 -34.33
C GLU A 262 4.95 -24.68 -35.53
N ASP A 263 4.13 -23.75 -36.01
CA ASP A 263 4.38 -22.94 -37.22
C ASP A 263 5.30 -21.74 -36.94
N ASN A 264 5.66 -21.48 -35.69
CA ASN A 264 6.33 -20.24 -35.22
C ASN A 264 5.59 -18.96 -35.68
N SER A 265 4.27 -19.00 -35.78
CA SER A 265 3.43 -17.90 -36.25
C SER A 265 2.94 -17.04 -35.07
N PHE A 266 3.78 -16.12 -34.62
CA PHE A 266 3.51 -15.24 -33.48
C PHE A 266 2.91 -13.88 -33.90
N ASP A 267 2.15 -13.28 -32.99
CA ASP A 267 1.67 -11.90 -33.15
C ASP A 267 2.84 -10.90 -33.16
N PRO A 268 2.72 -9.74 -33.84
CA PRO A 268 3.74 -8.70 -33.77
C PRO A 268 3.88 -8.14 -32.36
N TRP A 269 5.08 -7.69 -32.02
CA TRP A 269 5.33 -6.97 -30.77
C TRP A 269 4.60 -5.63 -30.74
N PRO A 270 4.08 -5.20 -29.57
CA PRO A 270 3.45 -3.89 -29.46
C PRO A 270 4.49 -2.77 -29.60
N ARG A 271 4.01 -1.60 -30.03
CA ARG A 271 4.84 -0.39 -30.12
C ARG A 271 5.40 0.01 -28.75
N CYS A 272 6.60 0.60 -28.75
CA CYS A 272 7.24 1.11 -27.55
C CYS A 272 6.38 2.17 -26.85
N VAL A 273 6.36 2.15 -25.52
CA VAL A 273 5.70 3.17 -24.68
C VAL A 273 6.38 4.55 -24.83
N LEU A 274 7.67 4.53 -25.19
CA LEU A 274 8.50 5.72 -25.43
C LEU A 274 8.59 6.02 -26.93
N SER A 275 8.47 7.30 -27.27
CA SER A 275 8.57 7.80 -28.64
C SER A 275 9.56 8.96 -28.71
N PRO A 276 10.43 9.03 -29.74
CA PRO A 276 11.25 10.23 -30.01
C PRO A 276 10.40 11.40 -30.51
N GLU A 277 9.19 11.14 -31.01
CA GLU A 277 8.23 12.14 -31.47
C GLU A 277 7.15 12.38 -30.42
N VAL A 278 6.63 13.60 -30.37
CA VAL A 278 5.49 13.95 -29.49
C VAL A 278 4.30 13.08 -29.88
N PRO A 279 3.71 12.31 -28.94
CA PRO A 279 2.54 11.52 -29.24
C PRO A 279 1.39 12.48 -29.58
N PHE A 280 0.98 12.51 -30.85
CA PHE A 280 -0.25 13.19 -31.22
C PHE A 280 -1.43 12.43 -30.60
N LEU A 281 -2.07 13.03 -29.61
CA LEU A 281 -3.39 12.63 -29.17
C LEU A 281 -4.35 12.95 -30.31
N LEU A 282 -4.82 11.93 -31.03
CA LEU A 282 -5.93 12.10 -31.96
C LEU A 282 -7.11 12.65 -31.16
N LEU A 283 -7.47 13.91 -31.43
CA LEU A 283 -8.64 14.56 -30.88
C LEU A 283 -9.87 13.74 -31.27
N ARG A 284 -10.69 13.47 -30.26
CA ARG A 284 -11.94 12.72 -30.34
C ARG A 284 -12.90 13.38 -31.34
N ASP A 285 -13.51 12.58 -32.21
CA ASP A 285 -14.81 12.92 -32.79
C ASP A 285 -15.92 12.71 -31.74
N ALA A 286 -16.82 13.67 -31.59
CA ALA A 286 -17.91 13.57 -30.63
C ALA A 286 -18.87 12.41 -30.98
N GLY A 287 -18.82 11.29 -30.24
CA GLY A 287 -19.83 10.22 -30.30
C GLY A 287 -19.36 8.87 -29.73
N ASP A 288 -20.29 8.04 -29.26
CA ASP A 288 -20.05 6.68 -28.72
C ASP A 288 -19.83 5.63 -29.82
N ALA A 289 -19.04 5.96 -30.85
CA ALA A 289 -18.79 5.05 -31.97
C ALA A 289 -17.93 3.86 -31.54
N GLN A 290 -18.59 2.72 -31.31
CA GLN A 290 -18.04 1.46 -30.82
C GLN A 290 -16.73 1.01 -31.50
N GLY A 291 -15.84 0.39 -30.72
CA GLY A 291 -14.75 -0.46 -31.23
C GLY A 291 -13.60 0.24 -31.95
N SER A 292 -13.67 1.57 -32.05
CA SER A 292 -12.66 2.43 -32.69
C SER A 292 -11.61 2.96 -31.72
N ILE A 293 -11.71 2.66 -30.43
CA ILE A 293 -10.80 3.17 -29.39
C ILE A 293 -10.52 2.10 -28.32
N CYS A 294 -9.27 2.06 -27.85
CA CYS A 294 -8.81 1.24 -26.75
C CYS A 294 -9.41 1.75 -25.43
N TYR A 295 -10.15 0.90 -24.74
CA TYR A 295 -10.73 1.20 -23.41
C TYR A 295 -9.68 1.64 -22.38
N GLY A 296 -8.46 1.11 -22.50
CA GLY A 296 -7.39 1.38 -21.57
C GLY A 296 -6.74 2.75 -21.73
N CYS A 297 -6.00 2.92 -22.82
CA CYS A 297 -5.20 4.12 -23.09
C CYS A 297 -5.94 5.18 -23.91
N GLY A 298 -7.14 4.91 -24.44
CA GLY A 298 -7.87 5.85 -25.28
C GLY A 298 -7.31 5.99 -26.70
N HIS A 299 -6.36 5.14 -27.12
CA HIS A 299 -5.81 5.17 -28.47
C HIS A 299 -6.78 4.62 -29.51
N ALA A 300 -6.81 5.18 -30.72
CA ALA A 300 -7.66 4.69 -31.79
C ALA A 300 -7.28 3.23 -32.17
N LEU A 301 -8.29 2.36 -32.21
CA LEU A 301 -8.21 1.01 -32.76
C LEU A 301 -8.60 1.08 -34.24
N PRO A 302 -7.89 0.39 -35.14
CA PRO A 302 -8.23 0.43 -36.56
C PRO A 302 -9.61 -0.21 -36.78
N ARG A 303 -10.38 0.41 -37.68
CA ARG A 303 -11.52 -0.27 -38.32
C ARG A 303 -10.93 -1.46 -39.08
N SER A 304 -11.47 -2.65 -38.83
CA SER A 304 -11.03 -3.95 -39.37
C SER A 304 -10.30 -3.84 -40.72
N GLY A 305 -8.97 -4.01 -40.71
CA GLY A 305 -8.12 -3.90 -41.92
C GLY A 305 -6.72 -3.32 -41.71
N GLY A 306 -6.42 -2.68 -40.57
CA GLY A 306 -5.09 -2.14 -40.23
C GLY A 306 -4.31 -2.96 -39.18
N SER A 307 -2.99 -2.78 -39.10
CA SER A 307 -2.02 -3.64 -38.38
C SER A 307 -2.22 -3.80 -36.86
N LEU A 308 -3.12 -3.05 -36.22
CA LEU A 308 -3.37 -3.10 -34.77
C LEU A 308 -4.61 -3.96 -34.47
N ARG A 309 -4.40 -5.19 -34.00
CA ARG A 309 -5.52 -6.06 -33.55
C ARG A 309 -6.13 -5.52 -32.27
N ALA A 310 -7.46 -5.58 -32.18
CA ALA A 310 -8.21 -5.19 -30.98
C ALA A 310 -8.62 -6.43 -30.19
N TYR A 311 -8.23 -6.48 -28.92
CA TYR A 311 -8.42 -7.64 -28.04
C TYR A 311 -9.58 -7.43 -27.09
N LYS A 312 -10.37 -8.48 -26.82
CA LYS A 312 -11.49 -8.37 -25.86
C LYS A 312 -10.97 -8.34 -24.44
N ILE A 313 -11.47 -7.41 -23.64
CA ILE A 313 -11.16 -7.34 -22.21
C ILE A 313 -11.56 -8.66 -21.54
N SER A 314 -10.62 -9.24 -20.79
CA SER A 314 -10.83 -10.42 -19.95
C SER A 314 -10.62 -10.07 -18.47
N LYS A 315 -11.31 -10.78 -17.57
CA LYS A 315 -11.22 -10.56 -16.11
C LYS A 315 -9.85 -10.90 -15.49
N ILE A 316 -9.05 -11.72 -16.17
CA ILE A 316 -7.63 -11.94 -15.81
C ILE A 316 -6.84 -10.63 -15.92
N VAL A 317 -7.33 -9.70 -16.74
CA VAL A 317 -6.62 -8.47 -17.11
C VAL A 317 -7.25 -7.25 -16.43
N PHE A 318 -8.53 -7.30 -16.01
CA PHE A 318 -9.26 -6.17 -15.41
C PHE A 318 -10.33 -6.58 -14.38
N SER A 319 -10.43 -5.79 -13.29
CA SER A 319 -11.39 -6.01 -12.19
C SER A 319 -12.89 -5.92 -12.58
N LYS A 320 -13.24 -5.09 -13.56
CA LYS A 320 -14.61 -4.96 -14.10
C LYS A 320 -14.57 -4.75 -15.62
N PRO A 321 -14.86 -5.77 -16.44
CA PRO A 321 -14.74 -5.68 -17.89
C PRO A 321 -16.05 -5.23 -18.58
N THR A 322 -16.88 -4.43 -17.92
CA THR A 322 -18.17 -4.01 -18.47
C THR A 322 -18.33 -2.49 -18.41
N VAL A 323 -18.63 -1.90 -19.56
CA VAL A 323 -19.09 -0.52 -19.69
C VAL A 323 -20.59 -0.59 -19.93
N ARG A 324 -21.39 -0.10 -19.00
CA ARG A 324 -22.84 0.01 -19.19
C ARG A 324 -23.09 1.23 -20.07
N ARG A 325 -23.68 1.06 -21.25
CA ARG A 325 -24.02 2.20 -22.11
C ARG A 325 -25.27 2.90 -21.59
N GLN A 326 -25.40 4.20 -21.87
CA GLN A 326 -26.67 4.90 -21.68
C GLN A 326 -27.77 4.41 -22.65
N SER A 327 -27.39 3.77 -23.77
CA SER A 327 -28.31 3.32 -24.82
C SER A 327 -28.58 1.81 -24.84
N ASP A 328 -28.00 1.01 -23.94
CA ASP A 328 -28.20 -0.44 -23.94
C ASP A 328 -29.49 -0.78 -23.15
N TYR A 329 -30.61 -0.89 -23.88
CA TYR A 329 -31.91 -1.31 -23.34
C TYR A 329 -32.03 -2.85 -23.24
N ASP A 330 -31.18 -3.60 -23.95
CA ASP A 330 -31.18 -5.07 -23.95
C ASP A 330 -29.81 -5.60 -23.50
N GLY A 331 -29.82 -6.44 -22.46
CA GLY A 331 -28.67 -6.98 -21.70
C GLY A 331 -27.67 -7.85 -22.47
N THR A 332 -27.20 -7.41 -23.64
CA THR A 332 -26.05 -7.96 -24.35
C THR A 332 -24.78 -7.23 -23.90
N ASP A 333 -24.10 -7.79 -22.89
CA ASP A 333 -22.79 -7.32 -22.41
C ASP A 333 -21.74 -7.30 -23.54
N ASN A 334 -21.64 -6.19 -24.27
CA ASN A 334 -20.60 -5.98 -25.26
C ASN A 334 -19.27 -5.66 -24.56
N LYS A 335 -18.43 -6.69 -24.38
CA LYS A 335 -17.08 -6.54 -23.79
C LYS A 335 -16.26 -5.49 -24.54
N ALA A 336 -15.72 -4.52 -23.81
CA ALA A 336 -14.87 -3.48 -24.37
C ALA A 336 -13.56 -4.06 -24.96
N ARG A 337 -12.89 -3.28 -25.82
CA ARG A 337 -11.68 -3.71 -26.55
C ARG A 337 -10.45 -2.90 -26.13
N ILE A 338 -9.28 -3.53 -26.18
CA ILE A 338 -7.98 -2.90 -25.88
C ILE A 338 -6.98 -3.10 -27.01
N CYS A 339 -5.98 -2.23 -27.09
CA CYS A 339 -4.84 -2.40 -28.00
C CYS A 339 -3.87 -3.49 -27.49
N ASP A 340 -2.99 -3.92 -28.39
CA ASP A 340 -1.87 -4.82 -28.14
C ASP A 340 -0.99 -4.39 -26.96
N LEU A 341 -0.60 -3.11 -26.88
CA LEU A 341 0.25 -2.59 -25.82
C LEU A 341 -0.43 -2.72 -24.45
N CYS A 342 -1.70 -2.29 -24.34
CA CYS A 342 -2.48 -2.46 -23.12
C CYS A 342 -2.63 -3.94 -22.73
N ALA A 343 -2.85 -4.83 -23.70
CA ALA A 343 -2.99 -6.25 -23.46
C ALA A 343 -1.69 -6.89 -22.94
N VAL A 344 -0.55 -6.60 -23.59
CA VAL A 344 0.76 -7.13 -23.21
C VAL A 344 1.22 -6.62 -21.85
N LEU A 345 1.16 -5.30 -21.61
CA LEU A 345 1.60 -4.73 -20.33
C LEU A 345 0.73 -5.21 -19.18
N SER A 346 -0.59 -5.29 -19.41
CA SER A 346 -1.46 -5.85 -18.41
C SER A 346 -1.12 -7.30 -18.14
N LEU A 347 -0.86 -8.13 -19.17
CA LEU A 347 -0.45 -9.53 -18.99
C LEU A 347 0.85 -9.63 -18.16
N ALA A 348 1.88 -8.86 -18.52
CA ALA A 348 3.17 -8.84 -17.85
C ALA A 348 3.11 -8.34 -16.40
N SER A 349 2.13 -7.51 -16.06
CA SER A 349 1.97 -6.97 -14.70
C SER A 349 1.67 -8.07 -13.69
N PRO A 350 2.47 -8.19 -12.60
CA PRO A 350 2.19 -9.11 -11.49
C PRO A 350 1.02 -8.65 -10.62
N LEU A 351 0.48 -7.43 -10.83
CA LEU A 351 -0.65 -6.90 -10.07
C LEU A 351 -1.95 -7.11 -10.85
N LYS A 352 -2.89 -7.85 -10.27
CA LYS A 352 -4.24 -8.07 -10.82
C LYS A 352 -5.31 -7.80 -9.77
N LEU A 353 -6.18 -6.84 -10.05
CA LEU A 353 -7.23 -6.45 -9.12
C LEU A 353 -8.37 -7.48 -9.13
N ALA A 354 -8.35 -8.41 -8.16
CA ALA A 354 -9.49 -9.27 -7.82
C ALA A 354 -10.50 -8.52 -6.93
N GLN A 355 -11.72 -9.06 -6.80
CA GLN A 355 -12.82 -8.44 -6.03
C GLN A 355 -12.51 -8.20 -4.54
N GLY A 356 -11.55 -8.93 -3.98
CA GLY A 356 -11.06 -8.75 -2.62
C GLY A 356 -9.72 -8.02 -2.52
N SER A 357 -9.12 -7.62 -3.63
CA SER A 357 -7.80 -6.99 -3.59
C SER A 357 -7.89 -5.47 -3.52
N VAL A 358 -6.96 -4.90 -2.78
CA VAL A 358 -6.81 -3.46 -2.59
C VAL A 358 -5.42 -3.04 -3.03
N LEU A 359 -5.33 -1.94 -3.78
CA LEU A 359 -4.07 -1.45 -4.30
C LEU A 359 -3.61 -0.23 -3.51
N VAL A 360 -2.41 -0.30 -2.99
CA VAL A 360 -1.77 0.79 -2.25
C VAL A 360 -0.50 1.21 -2.99
N ARG A 361 -0.37 2.51 -3.24
CA ARG A 361 0.84 3.13 -3.74
C ARG A 361 1.62 3.71 -2.57
N VAL A 362 2.91 3.39 -2.51
CA VAL A 362 3.85 4.07 -1.61
C VAL A 362 4.38 5.30 -2.35
N GLY A 363 4.26 6.47 -1.72
CA GLY A 363 4.72 7.73 -2.27
C GLY A 363 6.20 7.99 -2.05
N HIS A 364 6.66 9.09 -2.64
CA HIS A 364 8.06 9.48 -2.62
C HIS A 364 8.37 10.32 -1.40
N LEU A 365 9.33 9.90 -0.58
CA LEU A 365 10.30 10.83 0.00
C LEU A 365 11.52 10.73 -0.89
N ASP A 366 11.65 11.62 -1.86
CA ASP A 366 12.87 11.91 -2.66
C ASP A 366 13.60 10.74 -3.37
N GLU A 367 13.17 9.48 -3.18
CA GLU A 367 13.93 8.27 -3.45
C GLU A 367 12.99 7.13 -3.84
N GLY A 368 12.51 7.14 -5.09
CA GLY A 368 11.61 6.10 -5.62
C GLY A 368 12.12 4.68 -5.49
N GLU A 369 13.44 4.50 -5.38
CA GLU A 369 14.08 3.20 -5.23
C GLU A 369 13.95 2.61 -3.82
N ILE A 370 14.03 3.44 -2.76
CA ILE A 370 13.84 2.94 -1.39
C ILE A 370 12.40 2.46 -1.21
N ALA A 371 11.43 3.19 -1.79
CA ALA A 371 10.04 2.75 -1.79
C ALA A 371 9.87 1.38 -2.48
N ARG A 372 10.57 1.12 -3.60
CA ARG A 372 10.53 -0.21 -4.28
C ARG A 372 11.12 -1.32 -3.43
N HIS A 373 12.30 -1.08 -2.83
CA HIS A 373 12.93 -2.05 -1.93
C HIS A 373 12.03 -2.37 -0.74
N PHE A 374 11.47 -1.33 -0.12
CA PHE A 374 10.50 -1.50 0.96
C PHE A 374 9.29 -2.33 0.51
N VAL A 375 8.65 -1.96 -0.60
CA VAL A 375 7.46 -2.64 -1.12
C VAL A 375 7.72 -4.13 -1.36
N ARG A 376 8.91 -4.49 -1.89
CA ARG A 376 9.34 -5.88 -2.03
C ARG A 376 9.50 -6.57 -0.67
N SER A 377 10.18 -5.93 0.29
CA SER A 377 10.36 -6.47 1.63
C SER A 377 9.05 -6.62 2.40
N ALA A 378 8.11 -5.70 2.22
CA ALA A 378 6.83 -5.67 2.92
C ALA A 378 5.94 -6.87 2.60
N VAL A 379 6.08 -7.45 1.40
CA VAL A 379 5.29 -8.62 1.00
C VAL A 379 6.00 -9.95 1.25
N LEU A 380 7.27 -9.95 1.68
CA LEU A 380 8.01 -11.20 1.94
C LEU A 380 7.33 -12.00 3.06
N GLY A 381 7.03 -13.27 2.78
CA GLY A 381 6.35 -14.15 3.73
C GLY A 381 4.83 -13.93 3.85
N THR A 382 4.26 -13.00 3.06
CA THR A 382 2.82 -12.71 3.03
C THR A 382 2.16 -13.27 1.76
N LEU A 383 0.82 -13.20 1.68
CA LEU A 383 0.07 -13.50 0.45
C LEU A 383 -0.16 -12.26 -0.42
N HIS A 384 0.43 -11.13 -0.07
CA HIS A 384 0.36 -9.88 -0.83
C HIS A 384 1.34 -9.89 -2.01
N VAL A 385 1.12 -8.99 -2.97
CA VAL A 385 1.96 -8.91 -4.17
C VAL A 385 2.50 -7.50 -4.33
N ALA A 386 3.77 -7.39 -4.69
CA ALA A 386 4.47 -6.12 -4.86
C ALA A 386 4.89 -5.94 -6.32
N ALA A 387 4.76 -4.72 -6.85
CA ALA A 387 5.34 -4.35 -8.12
C ALA A 387 5.68 -2.86 -8.18
N GLY A 388 6.94 -2.56 -8.49
CA GLY A 388 7.44 -1.19 -8.40
C GLY A 388 7.14 -0.60 -7.02
N ARG A 389 6.38 0.51 -6.99
CA ARG A 389 5.98 1.22 -5.76
C ARG A 389 4.58 0.84 -5.25
N TYR A 390 4.01 -0.22 -5.78
CA TYR A 390 2.64 -0.63 -5.50
C TYR A 390 2.61 -1.95 -4.72
N ILE A 391 1.75 -2.00 -3.71
CA ILE A 391 1.40 -3.20 -2.94
C ILE A 391 -0.05 -3.54 -3.26
N GLN A 392 -0.29 -4.75 -3.72
CA GLN A 392 -1.60 -5.36 -3.79
C GLN A 392 -1.84 -6.16 -2.50
N LEU A 393 -2.70 -5.60 -1.66
CA LEU A 393 -3.21 -6.23 -0.44
C LEU A 393 -4.32 -7.20 -0.83
N ASN A 394 -4.08 -8.49 -0.63
CA ASN A 394 -5.02 -9.56 -0.95
C ASN A 394 -5.85 -9.94 0.28
N SER A 395 -7.15 -9.66 0.21
CA SER A 395 -8.09 -9.96 1.29
C SER A 395 -8.49 -11.43 1.34
N PRO A 396 -8.46 -12.09 2.51
CA PRO A 396 -9.09 -13.40 2.67
C PRO A 396 -10.61 -13.33 2.49
N ILE A 397 -11.20 -14.46 2.04
CA ILE A 397 -12.64 -14.69 2.08
C ILE A 397 -13.02 -15.25 3.44
N LEU A 398 -14.06 -14.70 4.04
CA LEU A 398 -14.61 -15.19 5.31
C LEU A 398 -15.57 -16.34 5.07
N THR A 399 -15.31 -17.46 5.75
CA THR A 399 -15.94 -18.77 5.54
C THR A 399 -17.47 -18.77 5.66
N ARG A 400 -18.07 -17.88 6.46
CA ARG A 400 -19.54 -17.82 6.64
C ARG A 400 -20.30 -16.97 5.62
N LYS A 401 -19.67 -15.95 5.04
CA LYS A 401 -20.36 -14.97 4.16
C LYS A 401 -19.95 -15.04 2.69
N SER A 402 -18.91 -15.82 2.36
CA SER A 402 -18.33 -15.90 1.01
C SER A 402 -17.92 -14.54 0.40
N LYS A 403 -17.80 -13.49 1.22
CA LYS A 403 -17.36 -12.16 0.80
C LYS A 403 -15.93 -11.89 1.28
N PRO A 404 -15.10 -11.21 0.48
CA PRO A 404 -13.80 -10.74 0.93
C PRO A 404 -13.92 -9.75 2.08
N LEU A 405 -13.03 -9.86 3.07
CA LEU A 405 -12.93 -8.93 4.21
C LEU A 405 -12.82 -7.46 3.76
N ALA A 406 -12.09 -7.15 2.68
CA ALA A 406 -11.98 -5.80 2.13
C ALA A 406 -13.34 -5.19 1.71
N GLN A 407 -14.31 -6.01 1.31
CA GLN A 407 -15.65 -5.55 0.97
C GLN A 407 -16.51 -5.32 2.23
N GLU A 408 -16.37 -6.17 3.25
CA GLU A 408 -17.15 -6.03 4.48
C GLU A 408 -16.65 -4.89 5.38
N LEU A 409 -15.33 -4.68 5.47
CA LEU A 409 -14.76 -3.55 6.22
C LEU A 409 -14.85 -2.23 5.45
N GLY A 410 -14.81 -2.31 4.12
CA GLY A 410 -14.54 -1.17 3.23
C GLY A 410 -13.05 -1.08 2.91
N ARG A 411 -12.72 -0.71 1.67
CA ARG A 411 -11.36 -0.84 1.10
C ARG A 411 -10.32 0.05 1.80
N VAL A 412 -10.71 1.27 2.19
CA VAL A 412 -9.84 2.19 2.96
C VAL A 412 -9.52 1.60 4.34
N VAL A 413 -10.55 1.15 5.06
CA VAL A 413 -10.40 0.58 6.42
C VAL A 413 -9.58 -0.71 6.37
N TYR A 414 -9.79 -1.54 5.35
CA TYR A 414 -8.99 -2.74 5.15
C TYR A 414 -7.51 -2.41 4.83
N ALA A 415 -7.24 -1.36 4.05
CA ALA A 415 -5.86 -0.93 3.81
C ALA A 415 -5.17 -0.48 5.11
N LEU A 416 -5.85 0.30 5.95
CA LEU A 416 -5.35 0.69 7.27
C LEU A 416 -5.07 -0.53 8.17
N GLN A 417 -6.01 -1.49 8.17
CA GLN A 417 -5.91 -2.72 8.93
C GLN A 417 -4.66 -3.52 8.51
N ALA A 418 -4.56 -3.88 7.23
CA ALA A 418 -3.49 -4.73 6.71
C ALA A 418 -2.12 -4.06 6.85
N LEU A 419 -2.00 -2.77 6.49
CA LEU A 419 -0.74 -2.03 6.64
C LEU A 419 -0.35 -1.88 8.11
N GLY A 420 -1.29 -1.57 9.00
CA GLY A 420 -1.03 -1.45 10.44
C GLY A 420 -0.59 -2.76 11.09
N GLN A 421 -1.03 -3.90 10.55
CA GLN A 421 -0.68 -5.22 11.07
C GLN A 421 0.67 -5.73 10.52
N GLU A 422 0.93 -5.55 9.21
CA GLU A 422 2.02 -6.23 8.52
C GLU A 422 3.27 -5.35 8.31
N VAL A 423 3.11 -4.03 8.27
CA VAL A 423 4.23 -3.11 7.99
C VAL A 423 4.91 -2.67 9.27
N ASN A 424 6.25 -2.55 9.21
CA ASN A 424 7.03 -2.00 10.32
C ASN A 424 6.59 -0.55 10.64
N PRO A 425 6.30 -0.23 11.91
CA PRO A 425 5.79 1.09 12.30
C PRO A 425 6.72 2.25 11.90
N LYS A 426 8.04 2.07 11.89
CA LYS A 426 9.00 3.10 11.44
C LYS A 426 8.82 3.46 9.96
N VAL A 427 8.27 2.55 9.16
CA VAL A 427 8.04 2.77 7.74
C VAL A 427 6.71 3.48 7.49
N LEU A 428 5.69 3.18 8.30
CA LEU A 428 4.38 3.86 8.25
C LEU A 428 4.53 5.38 8.44
N GLU A 429 5.50 5.80 9.24
CA GLU A 429 5.82 7.22 9.44
C GLU A 429 6.71 7.80 8.34
N ARG A 430 7.56 6.97 7.73
CA ARG A 430 8.58 7.44 6.79
C ARG A 430 8.01 7.68 5.40
N PHE A 431 6.98 6.94 4.96
CA PHE A 431 6.43 7.07 3.62
C PHE A 431 4.97 7.51 3.63
N PRO A 432 4.54 8.36 2.68
CA PRO A 432 3.13 8.61 2.45
C PRO A 432 2.52 7.42 1.70
N PHE A 433 1.35 6.96 2.11
CA PHE A 433 0.64 5.86 1.47
C PHE A 433 -0.64 6.37 0.82
N TYR A 434 -0.99 5.81 -0.33
CA TYR A 434 -2.18 6.19 -1.09
C TYR A 434 -2.93 4.93 -1.52
N LEU A 435 -4.21 4.86 -1.18
CA LEU A 435 -5.11 3.88 -1.77
C LEU A 435 -5.43 4.29 -3.21
N VAL A 436 -5.29 3.37 -4.16
CA VAL A 436 -5.57 3.62 -5.58
C VAL A 436 -6.95 3.07 -5.92
N GLU A 437 -7.88 3.97 -6.26
CA GLU A 437 -9.23 3.62 -6.73
C GLU A 437 -9.50 4.25 -8.11
N GLY A 438 -9.40 3.42 -9.17
CA GLY A 438 -9.48 3.92 -10.54
C GLY A 438 -8.36 4.92 -10.83
N ALA A 439 -8.73 6.13 -11.23
CA ALA A 439 -7.77 7.23 -11.45
C ALA A 439 -7.46 8.04 -10.16
N GLN A 440 -8.20 7.81 -9.08
CA GLN A 440 -8.07 8.58 -7.84
C GLN A 440 -7.07 7.94 -6.88
N GLU A 441 -6.35 8.81 -6.17
CA GLU A 441 -5.44 8.43 -5.10
C GLU A 441 -5.97 9.01 -3.80
N ILE A 442 -6.40 8.13 -2.89
CA ILE A 442 -6.94 8.51 -1.59
C ILE A 442 -5.79 8.42 -0.58
N PRO A 443 -5.37 9.54 0.05
CA PRO A 443 -4.28 9.52 1.01
C PRO A 443 -4.66 8.70 2.25
N LEU A 444 -3.74 7.88 2.72
CA LEU A 444 -3.83 7.19 4.01
C LEU A 444 -2.97 7.96 5.01
N PRO A 445 -3.58 8.71 5.95
CA PRO A 445 -2.83 9.58 6.85
C PRO A 445 -1.83 8.78 7.72
N PRO A 446 -0.57 9.24 7.87
CA PRO A 446 0.43 8.56 8.71
C PRO A 446 -0.06 8.35 10.14
N ARG A 447 -0.75 9.33 10.72
CA ARG A 447 -1.35 9.24 12.06
C ARG A 447 -2.43 8.15 12.16
N ALA A 448 -3.26 7.99 11.12
CA ALA A 448 -4.28 6.94 11.09
C ALA A 448 -3.65 5.55 10.94
N LEU A 449 -2.60 5.42 10.10
CA LEU A 449 -1.82 4.19 9.97
C LEU A 449 -1.11 3.81 11.27
N TRP A 450 -0.50 4.78 11.94
CA TRP A 450 0.13 4.61 13.25
C TRP A 450 -0.88 4.15 14.29
N LEU A 451 -2.01 4.86 14.42
CA LEU A 451 -3.04 4.50 15.38
C LEU A 451 -3.65 3.12 15.08
N SER A 452 -3.80 2.76 13.80
CA SER A 452 -4.24 1.42 13.37
C SER A 452 -3.27 0.32 13.80
N HIS A 453 -1.96 0.59 13.76
CA HIS A 453 -0.93 -0.30 14.29
C HIS A 453 -1.05 -0.47 15.81
N VAL A 454 -1.12 0.66 16.53
CA VAL A 454 -1.20 0.69 18.00
C VAL A 454 -2.44 -0.05 18.49
N LEU A 455 -3.61 0.24 17.93
CA LEU A 455 -4.89 -0.38 18.33
C LEU A 455 -4.85 -1.90 18.12
N GLN A 456 -4.34 -2.36 16.97
CA GLN A 456 -4.28 -3.80 16.69
C GLN A 456 -3.33 -4.54 17.63
N ARG A 457 -2.19 -3.93 17.94
CA ARG A 457 -1.19 -4.49 18.86
C ARG A 457 -1.67 -4.48 20.31
N ALA A 458 -2.14 -3.33 20.80
CA ALA A 458 -2.56 -3.11 22.17
C ALA A 458 -3.72 -4.01 22.60
N PHE A 459 -4.64 -4.31 21.68
CA PHE A 459 -5.80 -5.17 21.95
C PHE A 459 -5.62 -6.61 21.44
N ALA A 460 -4.48 -6.93 20.82
CA ALA A 460 -4.25 -8.18 20.11
C ALA A 460 -5.39 -8.52 19.13
N SER A 461 -6.00 -7.50 18.53
CA SER A 461 -7.21 -7.65 17.71
C SER A 461 -6.84 -8.21 16.35
N ARG A 462 -7.63 -9.17 15.87
CA ARG A 462 -7.48 -9.75 14.53
C ARG A 462 -8.57 -9.23 13.59
N PRO A 463 -8.29 -9.14 12.28
CA PRO A 463 -9.28 -8.70 11.30
C PRO A 463 -10.50 -9.63 11.21
N ASP A 464 -10.31 -10.90 11.50
CA ASP A 464 -11.35 -11.91 11.58
C ASP A 464 -11.31 -12.67 12.91
N GLU A 465 -12.49 -12.95 13.45
CA GLU A 465 -12.69 -13.71 14.69
C GLU A 465 -13.75 -14.79 14.42
N GLY A 466 -13.39 -16.07 14.56
CA GLY A 466 -14.33 -17.17 14.35
C GLY A 466 -14.90 -17.27 12.92
N GLY A 467 -14.16 -16.76 11.91
CA GLY A 467 -14.61 -16.73 10.52
C GLY A 467 -15.59 -15.60 10.19
N GLU A 468 -15.77 -14.63 11.10
CA GLU A 468 -16.56 -13.43 10.90
C GLU A 468 -15.69 -12.17 10.95
N VAL A 469 -16.18 -11.10 10.31
CA VAL A 469 -15.54 -9.79 10.31
C VAL A 469 -15.51 -9.25 11.73
N ASN A 470 -14.34 -8.82 12.19
CA ASN A 470 -14.24 -8.06 13.42
C ASN A 470 -14.79 -6.63 13.20
N ARG A 471 -16.11 -6.48 13.33
CA ARG A 471 -16.80 -5.20 13.15
C ARG A 471 -16.31 -4.12 14.13
N PRO A 472 -16.09 -4.40 15.44
CA PRO A 472 -15.52 -3.43 16.36
C PRO A 472 -14.14 -2.91 15.94
N LEU A 473 -13.26 -3.78 15.43
CA LEU A 473 -11.99 -3.34 14.86
C LEU A 473 -12.22 -2.43 13.65
N GLY A 474 -13.07 -2.84 12.71
CA GLY A 474 -13.41 -2.00 11.56
C GLY A 474 -13.95 -0.62 11.94
N GLU A 475 -14.77 -0.54 12.99
CA GLU A 475 -15.29 0.73 13.51
C GLU A 475 -14.21 1.58 14.19
N ALA A 476 -13.37 0.97 15.03
CA ALA A 476 -12.25 1.65 15.67
C ALA A 476 -11.27 2.25 14.64
N LEU A 477 -11.01 1.53 13.54
CA LEU A 477 -10.17 2.04 12.45
C LEU A 477 -10.84 3.17 11.65
N ARG A 478 -12.18 3.23 11.57
CA ARG A 478 -12.89 4.39 11.01
C ARG A 478 -12.76 5.61 11.92
N TYR A 479 -12.86 5.43 13.23
CA TYR A 479 -12.58 6.51 14.19
C TYR A 479 -11.13 6.98 14.10
N ALA A 480 -10.16 6.07 13.92
CA ALA A 480 -8.77 6.44 13.69
C ALA A 480 -8.57 7.26 12.41
N LEU A 481 -9.30 6.94 11.32
CA LEU A 481 -9.28 7.73 10.08
C LEU A 481 -9.92 9.12 10.26
N GLY A 482 -10.91 9.23 11.14
CA GLY A 482 -11.59 10.47 11.48
C GLY A 482 -10.95 11.29 12.60
N ASP A 483 -9.73 10.95 13.03
CA ASP A 483 -9.00 11.61 14.13
C ASP A 483 -9.74 11.58 15.49
N LEU A 484 -10.47 10.49 15.76
CA LEU A 484 -11.21 10.24 16.99
C LEU A 484 -10.60 9.09 17.81
N PRO A 485 -9.36 9.23 18.34
CA PRO A 485 -8.64 8.15 19.00
C PRO A 485 -9.37 7.59 20.23
N TRP A 486 -10.03 8.45 21.00
CA TRP A 486 -10.75 8.05 22.22
C TRP A 486 -11.98 7.18 21.91
N HIS A 487 -12.67 7.46 20.81
CA HIS A 487 -13.76 6.60 20.32
C HIS A 487 -13.22 5.24 19.89
N ALA A 488 -12.10 5.22 19.15
CA ALA A 488 -11.46 3.98 18.73
C ALA A 488 -11.05 3.10 19.91
N LEU A 489 -10.42 3.69 20.92
CA LEU A 489 -10.01 3.00 22.14
C LEU A 489 -11.20 2.46 22.92
N TYR A 490 -12.22 3.29 23.13
CA TYR A 490 -13.44 2.86 23.82
C TYR A 490 -14.13 1.69 23.11
N THR A 491 -14.25 1.73 21.78
CA THR A 491 -14.87 0.65 21.00
C THR A 491 -14.16 -0.69 21.21
N LEU A 492 -12.82 -0.71 21.18
CA LEU A 492 -12.06 -1.95 21.41
C LEU A 492 -12.04 -2.35 22.88
N ALA A 493 -11.89 -1.40 23.79
CA ALA A 493 -11.93 -1.65 25.23
C ALA A 493 -13.26 -2.28 25.65
N ARG A 494 -14.39 -1.77 25.12
CA ARG A 494 -15.73 -2.34 25.32
C ARG A 494 -15.85 -3.76 24.73
N ARG A 495 -15.28 -4.01 23.55
CA ARG A 495 -15.32 -5.33 22.91
C ARG A 495 -14.48 -6.36 23.64
N TYR A 496 -13.25 -6.03 24.02
CA TYR A 496 -12.30 -7.00 24.58
C TYR A 496 -12.35 -7.09 26.10
N GLY A 497 -12.84 -6.06 26.79
CA GLY A 497 -12.90 -6.00 28.25
C GLY A 497 -11.55 -5.81 28.93
N ARG A 498 -10.45 -5.69 28.17
CA ARG A 498 -9.09 -5.42 28.65
C ARG A 498 -8.19 -4.91 27.54
N VAL A 499 -7.11 -4.24 27.92
CA VAL A 499 -5.96 -3.93 27.04
C VAL A 499 -4.93 -5.05 27.21
N ALA A 500 -4.53 -5.72 26.12
CA ALA A 500 -3.60 -6.85 26.16
C ALA A 500 -2.15 -6.40 26.39
N ASP A 501 -1.76 -5.28 25.76
CA ASP A 501 -0.45 -4.67 25.92
C ASP A 501 -0.59 -3.17 26.20
N ARG A 502 -0.57 -2.85 27.50
CA ARG A 502 -0.71 -1.46 27.98
C ARG A 502 0.50 -0.61 27.65
N PHE A 503 1.70 -1.20 27.63
CA PHE A 503 2.93 -0.46 27.33
C PHE A 503 2.93 0.00 25.87
N SER A 504 2.63 -0.91 24.93
CA SER A 504 2.50 -0.57 23.51
C SER A 504 1.41 0.47 23.26
N LEU A 505 0.31 0.44 24.03
CA LEU A 505 -0.74 1.44 23.93
C LEU A 505 -0.22 2.83 24.32
N GLU A 506 0.45 2.95 25.46
CA GLU A 506 0.90 4.24 25.97
C GLU A 506 2.03 4.86 25.14
N ASP A 507 3.04 4.06 24.78
CA ASP A 507 4.09 4.49 23.84
C ASP A 507 3.48 4.90 22.49
N GLY A 508 2.49 4.13 22.03
CA GLY A 508 1.72 4.41 20.83
C GLY A 508 0.96 5.74 20.88
N LEU A 509 0.30 6.06 21.99
CA LEU A 509 -0.44 7.33 22.16
C LEU A 509 0.49 8.53 22.29
N MET A 510 1.63 8.37 22.97
CA MET A 510 2.67 9.39 23.06
C MET A 510 3.21 9.73 21.66
N ARG A 511 3.49 8.71 20.85
CA ARG A 511 3.94 8.91 19.48
C ARG A 511 2.84 9.51 18.60
N TYR A 512 1.59 9.11 18.79
CA TYR A 512 0.44 9.70 18.09
C TYR A 512 0.30 11.22 18.37
N ALA A 513 0.47 11.65 19.63
CA ALA A 513 0.52 13.08 19.98
C ALA A 513 1.62 13.81 19.19
N SER A 514 2.82 13.23 19.13
CA SER A 514 3.94 13.81 18.38
C SER A 514 3.66 13.92 16.87
N LEU A 515 2.92 12.97 16.30
CA LEU A 515 2.51 13.00 14.89
C LEU A 515 1.47 14.10 14.63
N LEU A 516 0.51 14.29 15.54
CA LEU A 516 -0.44 15.39 15.46
C LEU A 516 0.27 16.75 15.45
N GLU A 517 1.26 16.96 16.34
CA GLU A 517 2.02 18.22 16.40
C GLU A 517 2.81 18.51 15.11
N LYS A 518 3.44 17.49 14.51
CA LYS A 518 4.23 17.65 13.29
C LYS A 518 3.40 18.06 12.08
N GLU A 519 2.17 17.55 11.95
CA GLU A 519 1.29 17.85 10.82
C GLU A 519 0.58 19.21 10.95
N VAL A 520 0.36 19.68 12.18
CA VAL A 520 -0.16 21.04 12.46
C VAL A 520 0.78 22.13 11.94
N GLY A 521 2.09 21.88 11.88
CA GLY A 521 3.04 22.79 11.21
C GLY A 521 2.76 23.04 9.72
N MET A 522 1.87 22.25 9.08
CA MET A 522 1.51 22.37 7.66
C MET A 522 0.05 22.79 7.40
N LYS A 523 -0.83 22.84 8.41
CA LYS A 523 -2.25 23.28 8.31
C LYS A 523 -2.70 23.94 9.62
N GLU A 524 -3.50 25.00 9.54
CA GLU A 524 -3.98 25.87 10.64
C GLU A 524 -4.81 25.20 11.78
N ASN A 525 -4.80 23.87 11.95
CA ASN A 525 -5.60 23.16 12.95
C ASN A 525 -4.83 22.88 14.26
N THR A 526 -4.34 23.92 14.94
CA THR A 526 -3.64 23.82 16.24
C THR A 526 -4.49 23.19 17.36
N ASP A 527 -5.81 23.17 17.22
CA ASP A 527 -6.74 22.71 18.25
C ASP A 527 -6.73 21.18 18.49
N LEU A 528 -6.49 20.36 17.46
CA LEU A 528 -6.62 18.90 17.58
C LEU A 528 -5.55 18.27 18.48
N SER A 529 -4.30 18.69 18.34
CA SER A 529 -3.20 18.18 19.17
C SER A 529 -3.40 18.58 20.63
N GLN A 530 -3.71 19.86 20.86
CA GLN A 530 -3.94 20.39 22.20
C GLN A 530 -5.12 19.68 22.88
N ARG A 531 -6.25 19.52 22.18
CA ARG A 531 -7.42 18.80 22.67
C ARG A 531 -7.11 17.35 23.01
N PHE A 532 -6.38 16.63 22.16
CA PHE A 532 -5.96 15.26 22.44
C PHE A 532 -5.16 15.18 23.75
N ARG A 533 -4.17 16.07 23.92
CA ARG A 533 -3.33 16.15 25.12
C ARG A 533 -4.11 16.58 26.37
N ASP A 534 -5.07 17.48 26.24
CA ASP A 534 -5.92 17.94 27.34
C ASP A 534 -6.87 16.84 27.82
N VAL A 535 -7.47 16.08 26.89
CA VAL A 535 -8.28 14.90 27.23
C VAL A 535 -7.43 13.88 27.97
N ALA A 536 -6.23 13.57 27.47
CA ALA A 536 -5.31 12.65 28.15
C ALA A 536 -4.93 13.14 29.56
N GLY A 537 -4.61 14.44 29.71
CA GLY A 537 -4.26 15.02 31.00
C GLY A 537 -5.40 14.94 32.02
N LEU A 538 -6.62 15.35 31.62
CA LEU A 538 -7.76 15.30 32.53
C LEU A 538 -8.17 13.85 32.85
N THR A 539 -8.12 12.93 31.88
CA THR A 539 -8.31 11.50 32.12
C THR A 539 -7.28 10.96 33.12
N GLY A 540 -6.02 11.37 33.03
CA GLY A 540 -4.98 11.00 33.99
C GLY A 540 -5.37 11.38 35.43
N LEU A 541 -5.73 12.65 35.65
CA LEU A 541 -6.15 13.18 36.96
C LEU A 541 -7.38 12.46 37.50
N LEU A 542 -8.43 12.32 36.69
CA LEU A 542 -9.67 11.64 37.10
C LEU A 542 -9.43 10.15 37.38
N SER A 543 -8.54 9.49 36.62
CA SER A 543 -8.24 8.07 36.82
C SER A 543 -7.58 7.77 38.17
N ALA A 544 -6.88 8.75 38.77
CA ALA A 544 -6.32 8.63 40.12
C ALA A 544 -7.43 8.49 41.16
N TRP A 545 -8.49 9.31 41.04
CA TRP A 545 -9.66 9.28 41.91
C TRP A 545 -10.48 8.01 41.70
N VAL A 546 -10.74 7.63 40.45
CA VAL A 546 -11.47 6.39 40.12
C VAL A 546 -10.72 5.16 40.66
N GLY A 547 -9.39 5.11 40.49
CA GLY A 547 -8.55 4.03 41.02
C GLY A 547 -8.51 3.99 42.55
N TYR A 548 -8.60 5.15 43.23
CA TYR A 548 -8.68 5.21 44.68
C TYR A 548 -10.02 4.66 45.19
N VAL A 549 -11.14 5.09 44.58
CA VAL A 549 -12.46 4.55 44.90
C VAL A 549 -12.49 3.04 44.66
N GLU A 550 -12.03 2.57 43.50
CA GLU A 550 -11.93 1.15 43.16
C GLU A 550 -11.10 0.35 44.18
N GLY A 551 -10.02 0.94 44.70
CA GLY A 551 -9.21 0.35 45.76
C GLY A 551 -9.94 0.19 47.09
N GLN A 552 -10.82 1.13 47.44
CA GLN A 552 -11.59 1.11 48.70
C GLN A 552 -12.78 0.15 48.66
N VAL A 553 -13.55 0.14 47.56
CA VAL A 553 -14.75 -0.71 47.42
C VAL A 553 -14.46 -2.13 46.89
N GLY A 554 -13.19 -2.46 46.69
CA GLY A 554 -12.73 -3.78 46.23
C GLY A 554 -12.77 -3.93 44.70
N ARG A 555 -11.58 -4.12 44.10
CA ARG A 555 -11.41 -4.26 42.65
C ARG A 555 -12.23 -5.43 42.08
N ASN A 556 -12.76 -5.24 40.87
CA ASN A 556 -13.57 -6.19 40.11
C ASN A 556 -14.88 -6.62 40.80
N SER A 557 -15.38 -5.86 41.79
CA SER A 557 -16.67 -6.13 42.43
C SER A 557 -17.84 -5.43 41.71
N GLN A 558 -19.07 -5.91 41.94
CA GLN A 558 -20.28 -5.21 41.47
C GLN A 558 -20.45 -3.83 42.13
N GLU A 559 -19.93 -3.65 43.34
CA GLU A 559 -19.92 -2.37 44.05
C GLU A 559 -18.94 -1.39 43.38
N ALA A 560 -17.74 -1.85 43.02
CA ALA A 560 -16.79 -1.09 42.22
C ALA A 560 -17.39 -0.68 40.88
N LYS A 561 -18.07 -1.59 40.20
CA LYS A 561 -18.79 -1.28 38.96
C LYS A 561 -19.80 -0.14 39.16
N ARG A 562 -20.66 -0.24 40.18
CA ARG A 562 -21.67 0.80 40.48
C ARG A 562 -21.03 2.15 40.80
N ALA A 563 -19.99 2.15 41.64
CA ALA A 563 -19.28 3.36 42.03
C ALA A 563 -18.57 4.02 40.84
N VAL A 564 -17.85 3.24 40.04
CA VAL A 564 -17.12 3.74 38.85
C VAL A 564 -18.09 4.26 37.78
N VAL A 565 -19.20 3.58 37.51
CA VAL A 565 -20.22 4.07 36.55
C VAL A 565 -20.82 5.39 37.04
N LYS A 566 -21.15 5.49 38.33
CA LYS A 566 -21.69 6.73 38.90
C LYS A 566 -20.68 7.89 38.78
N LEU A 567 -19.38 7.63 38.93
CA LEU A 567 -18.34 8.64 38.69
C LEU A 567 -18.28 9.07 37.23
N LEU A 568 -18.37 8.13 36.28
CA LEU A 568 -18.37 8.42 34.83
C LEU A 568 -19.58 9.25 34.38
N ASP A 569 -20.72 9.10 35.06
CA ASP A 569 -21.94 9.87 34.81
C ASP A 569 -21.81 11.32 35.30
N ASN A 570 -20.98 11.59 36.32
CA ASN A 570 -20.86 12.89 36.98
C ASN A 570 -19.59 13.69 36.59
N LEU A 571 -19.07 13.48 35.38
CA LEU A 571 -17.83 14.13 34.91
C LEU A 571 -17.95 15.61 34.51
N GLU A 572 -19.17 16.12 34.30
CA GLU A 572 -19.40 17.47 33.74
C GLU A 572 -18.91 18.60 34.64
N ARG A 573 -18.97 18.38 35.96
CA ARG A 573 -18.54 19.35 36.97
C ARG A 573 -17.64 18.65 37.99
N PRO A 574 -16.53 19.28 38.40
CA PRO A 574 -15.61 18.68 39.36
C PRO A 574 -16.27 18.46 40.72
N GLY A 575 -17.17 19.37 41.14
CA GLY A 575 -17.90 19.25 42.41
C GLY A 575 -18.81 18.02 42.47
N ASP A 576 -19.56 17.74 41.40
CA ASP A 576 -20.45 16.57 41.33
C ASP A 576 -19.64 15.27 41.32
N PHE A 577 -18.56 15.23 40.55
CA PHE A 577 -17.61 14.10 40.53
C PHE A 577 -17.02 13.83 41.92
N LEU A 578 -16.48 14.86 42.56
CA LEU A 578 -15.83 14.76 43.88
C LEU A 578 -16.84 14.41 44.99
N TYR A 579 -18.06 14.95 44.92
CA TYR A 579 -19.13 14.59 45.83
C TYR A 579 -19.47 13.09 45.75
N VAL A 580 -19.55 12.55 44.53
CA VAL A 580 -19.75 11.11 44.33
C VAL A 580 -18.56 10.30 44.84
N ALA A 581 -17.32 10.76 44.62
CA ALA A 581 -16.13 10.07 45.09
C ALA A 581 -16.06 10.04 46.64
N ALA A 582 -16.43 11.13 47.31
CA ALA A 582 -16.35 11.29 48.75
C ALA A 582 -17.18 10.27 49.55
N TYR A 583 -18.21 9.65 48.95
CA TYR A 583 -18.96 8.57 49.60
C TYR A 583 -18.11 7.34 49.97
N HIS A 584 -16.95 7.19 49.34
CA HIS A 584 -16.10 6.02 49.47
C HIS A 584 -14.67 6.35 49.91
N LEU A 585 -14.35 7.63 50.13
CA LEU A 585 -12.98 8.08 50.34
C LEU A 585 -12.85 8.87 51.64
N ASP A 586 -11.77 8.58 52.37
CA ASP A 586 -11.44 9.24 53.65
C ASP A 586 -10.44 10.40 53.48
N SER A 587 -10.03 10.69 52.24
CA SER A 587 -8.99 11.68 51.92
C SER A 587 -9.45 12.64 50.82
N THR A 588 -8.97 13.88 50.90
CA THR A 588 -9.17 14.94 49.91
C THR A 588 -8.10 14.94 48.81
N GLN A 589 -7.24 13.92 48.77
CA GLN A 589 -6.17 13.76 47.78
C GLN A 589 -6.14 12.34 47.22
N ALA A 590 -5.94 12.24 45.90
CA ALA A 590 -5.69 10.99 45.19
C ALA A 590 -4.26 10.96 44.61
N ARG A 591 -3.71 9.76 44.44
CA ARG A 591 -2.33 9.58 43.92
C ARG A 591 -2.36 8.99 42.52
N LEU A 592 -1.71 9.66 41.57
CA LEU A 592 -1.49 9.17 40.21
C LEU A 592 -0.06 8.64 40.07
N TYR A 593 0.12 7.33 39.95
CA TYR A 593 1.44 6.71 39.80
C TYR A 593 1.89 6.67 38.34
N GLU A 594 3.17 6.99 38.07
CA GLU A 594 3.76 6.93 36.73
C GLU A 594 3.75 5.49 36.16
N ALA A 595 3.98 4.49 37.01
CA ALA A 595 3.88 3.07 36.64
C ALA A 595 2.46 2.66 36.16
N GLY A 596 1.42 3.41 36.56
CA GLY A 596 0.04 3.25 36.11
C GLY A 596 -0.24 3.94 34.76
N GLY A 597 0.72 4.66 34.21
CA GLY A 597 0.76 4.98 32.80
C GLY A 597 1.53 6.26 32.48
N ALA A 598 2.68 6.13 31.81
CA ALA A 598 3.63 7.23 31.63
C ALA A 598 3.06 8.37 30.80
N PHE A 599 2.34 8.06 29.73
CA PHE A 599 1.74 9.08 28.86
C PHE A 599 0.70 9.94 29.61
N PHE A 600 -0.27 9.30 30.27
CA PHE A 600 -1.31 10.01 31.03
C PHE A 600 -0.73 10.77 32.23
N TYR A 601 0.29 10.21 32.88
CA TYR A 601 1.03 10.87 33.96
C TYR A 601 1.69 12.17 33.48
N GLN A 602 2.41 12.13 32.36
CA GLN A 602 3.09 13.29 31.79
C GLN A 602 2.09 14.37 31.33
N GLU A 603 0.99 13.96 30.69
CA GLU A 603 -0.04 14.92 30.26
C GLU A 603 -0.84 15.50 31.44
N ALA A 604 -1.07 14.74 32.51
CA ALA A 604 -1.68 15.25 33.74
C ALA A 604 -0.77 16.28 34.42
N LYS A 605 0.54 16.02 34.48
CA LYS A 605 1.54 16.95 35.00
C LYS A 605 1.57 18.25 34.19
N ARG A 606 1.60 18.15 32.85
CA ARG A 606 1.54 19.31 31.95
C ARG A 606 0.29 20.14 32.22
N LEU A 607 -0.87 19.49 32.28
CA LEU A 607 -2.15 20.16 32.46
C LEU A 607 -2.27 20.87 33.82
N LEU A 608 -1.76 20.26 34.90
CA LEU A 608 -1.68 20.92 36.21
C LEU A 608 -0.83 22.19 36.17
N GLN A 609 0.33 22.12 35.51
CA GLN A 609 1.23 23.27 35.35
C GLN A 609 0.58 24.39 34.53
N GLU A 610 -0.10 24.06 33.43
CA GLU A 610 -0.83 25.03 32.60
C GLU A 610 -1.98 25.70 33.36
N ALA A 611 -2.67 24.97 34.23
CA ALA A 611 -3.75 25.51 35.07
C ALA A 611 -3.24 26.32 36.29
N GLY A 612 -1.92 26.52 36.43
CA GLY A 612 -1.33 27.26 37.55
C GLY A 612 -1.34 26.50 38.88
N ALA A 613 -1.49 25.17 38.86
CA ALA A 613 -1.32 24.32 40.03
C ALA A 613 0.16 23.90 40.20
N ARG A 614 0.60 23.72 41.46
CA ARG A 614 1.91 23.12 41.72
C ARG A 614 1.76 21.60 41.57
N ALA A 615 2.28 21.04 40.49
CA ALA A 615 2.36 19.58 40.32
C ALA A 615 3.28 18.98 41.41
N GLN A 616 2.70 18.52 42.51
CA GLN A 616 3.43 17.94 43.64
C GLN A 616 3.81 16.49 43.30
N GLU A 617 5.05 16.33 42.86
CA GLU A 617 5.64 15.04 42.55
C GLU A 617 6.36 14.50 43.79
N ALA A 618 6.10 13.24 44.12
CA ALA A 618 6.73 12.53 45.22
C ALA A 618 7.13 11.13 44.78
N GLU A 619 8.03 10.51 45.54
CA GLU A 619 8.53 9.17 45.27
C GLU A 619 8.41 8.34 46.55
N GLU A 620 7.75 7.19 46.44
CA GLU A 620 7.60 6.21 47.51
C GLU A 620 7.96 4.84 46.93
N GLY A 621 8.18 3.79 47.73
CA GLY A 621 8.70 2.49 47.27
C GLY A 621 7.94 1.80 46.11
N SER A 622 6.76 2.31 45.73
CA SER A 622 5.93 1.92 44.59
C SER A 622 6.18 2.73 43.30
N GLY A 623 7.10 3.70 43.31
CA GLY A 623 7.47 4.55 42.18
C GLY A 623 7.07 6.03 42.35
N ARG A 624 7.30 6.83 41.31
CA ARG A 624 6.91 8.24 41.26
C ARG A 624 5.40 8.42 41.15
N PHE A 625 4.86 9.41 41.86
CA PHE A 625 3.45 9.74 41.82
C PHE A 625 3.21 11.26 41.91
N LEU A 626 2.05 11.67 41.38
CA LEU A 626 1.50 13.01 41.55
C LEU A 626 0.39 12.97 42.61
N ASN A 627 0.44 13.90 43.56
CA ASN A 627 -0.71 14.18 44.42
C ASN A 627 -1.69 15.09 43.68
N VAL A 628 -2.94 14.63 43.59
CA VAL A 628 -4.05 15.36 42.96
C VAL A 628 -5.04 15.73 44.05
N SER A 629 -5.10 17.00 44.42
CA SER A 629 -6.08 17.52 45.39
C SER A 629 -7.41 17.89 44.73
N GLN A 630 -8.45 18.07 45.54
CA GLN A 630 -9.74 18.61 45.08
C GLN A 630 -9.59 20.00 44.44
N ASP A 631 -8.79 20.88 45.05
CA ASP A 631 -8.52 22.22 44.54
C ASP A 631 -7.83 22.19 43.16
N ASP A 632 -6.90 21.24 42.96
CA ASP A 632 -6.22 21.07 41.68
C ASP A 632 -7.21 20.71 40.57
N LEU A 633 -8.16 19.81 40.86
CA LEU A 633 -9.23 19.47 39.92
C LEU A 633 -10.11 20.67 39.59
N HIS A 634 -10.53 21.45 40.59
CA HIS A 634 -11.32 22.67 40.35
C HIS A 634 -10.59 23.67 39.44
N ARG A 635 -9.28 23.89 39.66
CA ARG A 635 -8.46 24.78 38.82
C ARG A 635 -8.34 24.26 37.39
N VAL A 636 -8.05 22.98 37.22
CA VAL A 636 -7.93 22.35 35.88
C VAL A 636 -9.25 22.43 35.12
N TYR A 637 -10.38 22.15 35.77
CA TYR A 637 -11.70 22.29 35.15
C TYR A 637 -12.00 23.74 34.75
N ALA A 638 -11.70 24.71 35.61
CA ALA A 638 -11.88 26.13 35.28
C ALA A 638 -11.01 26.55 34.08
N HIS A 639 -9.75 26.12 34.04
CA HIS A 639 -8.82 26.35 32.93
C HIS A 639 -9.33 25.74 31.61
N LEU A 640 -9.77 24.48 31.63
CA LEU A 640 -10.28 23.80 30.44
C LEU A 640 -11.63 24.34 29.98
N ALA A 641 -12.52 24.72 30.90
CA ALA A 641 -13.82 25.33 30.55
C ALA A 641 -13.65 26.70 29.88
N ALA A 642 -12.62 27.46 30.27
CA ALA A 642 -12.25 28.69 29.57
C ALA A 642 -11.72 28.42 28.15
N ARG A 643 -10.99 27.31 27.96
CA ARG A 643 -10.44 26.90 26.66
C ARG A 643 -11.51 26.34 25.71
N TYR A 644 -12.48 25.59 26.23
CA TYR A 644 -13.53 24.92 25.45
C TYR A 644 -14.94 25.37 25.89
N PRO A 645 -15.40 26.59 25.51
CA PRO A 645 -16.68 27.10 25.99
C PRO A 645 -17.91 26.47 25.31
N GLY A 646 -19.04 26.41 26.02
CA GLY A 646 -20.35 26.02 25.48
C GLY A 646 -20.38 24.57 24.97
N LYS A 647 -20.84 24.36 23.72
CA LYS A 647 -20.93 23.01 23.12
C LYS A 647 -19.57 22.31 22.99
N ALA A 648 -18.47 23.06 22.93
CA ALA A 648 -17.14 22.47 22.90
C ALA A 648 -16.80 21.76 24.22
N TRP A 649 -17.28 22.27 25.36
CA TRP A 649 -17.16 21.64 26.68
C TRP A 649 -17.83 20.27 26.71
N GLU A 650 -19.07 20.20 26.24
CA GLU A 650 -19.85 18.95 26.20
C GLU A 650 -19.13 17.88 25.36
N GLY A 651 -18.65 18.26 24.17
CA GLY A 651 -17.87 17.37 23.31
C GLY A 651 -16.53 16.94 23.93
N PHE A 652 -15.83 17.85 24.61
CA PHE A 652 -14.59 17.55 25.31
C PHE A 652 -14.81 16.58 26.48
N ILE A 653 -15.79 16.84 27.35
CA ILE A 653 -16.14 15.97 28.47
C ILE A 653 -16.61 14.60 27.98
N TYR A 654 -17.31 14.54 26.85
CA TYR A 654 -17.67 13.26 26.25
C TYR A 654 -16.42 12.45 25.84
N GLU A 655 -15.41 13.07 25.23
CA GLU A 655 -14.14 12.40 24.92
C GLU A 655 -13.39 11.95 26.18
N VAL A 656 -13.38 12.77 27.23
CA VAL A 656 -12.81 12.42 28.55
C VAL A 656 -13.53 11.20 29.14
N ARG A 657 -14.87 11.14 29.03
CA ARG A 657 -15.67 9.99 29.45
C ARG A 657 -15.27 8.73 28.70
N LEU A 658 -15.13 8.80 27.37
CA LEU A 658 -14.71 7.66 26.55
C LEU A 658 -13.30 7.18 26.91
N SER A 659 -12.35 8.11 27.03
CA SER A 659 -10.96 7.84 27.40
C SER A 659 -10.89 7.20 28.79
N LEU A 660 -11.56 7.78 29.78
CA LEU A 660 -11.60 7.26 31.14
C LEU A 660 -12.26 5.89 31.22
N ALA A 661 -13.41 5.70 30.57
CA ALA A 661 -14.09 4.42 30.51
C ALA A 661 -13.20 3.33 29.87
N SER A 662 -12.45 3.66 28.81
CA SER A 662 -11.54 2.72 28.16
C SER A 662 -10.39 2.21 29.05
N ARG A 663 -10.10 2.89 30.17
CA ARG A 663 -9.13 2.45 31.20
C ARG A 663 -9.71 1.49 32.23
N PHE A 664 -11.04 1.44 32.36
CA PHE A 664 -11.76 0.52 33.26
C PHE A 664 -12.74 -0.39 32.48
N PRO A 665 -12.27 -1.10 31.43
CA PRO A 665 -13.13 -1.86 30.53
C PRO A 665 -13.89 -3.01 31.20
N GLN A 666 -13.38 -3.53 32.32
CA GLN A 666 -14.04 -4.56 33.12
C GLN A 666 -15.44 -4.14 33.58
N TYR A 667 -15.65 -2.85 33.88
CA TYR A 667 -16.93 -2.34 34.38
C TYR A 667 -17.90 -1.94 33.28
N ILE A 668 -17.40 -1.73 32.05
CA ILE A 668 -18.25 -1.50 30.88
C ILE A 668 -18.97 -2.80 30.46
N ARG A 669 -18.34 -3.95 30.72
CA ARG A 669 -18.75 -5.25 30.15
C ARG A 669 -19.47 -6.20 31.11
N MET A 670 -19.40 -5.96 32.41
CA MET A 670 -20.22 -6.70 33.37
C MET A 670 -21.70 -6.51 32.96
N GLU A 671 -22.36 -7.52 32.44
CA GLU A 671 -23.83 -7.51 32.34
C GLU A 671 -24.42 -7.66 33.75
N LYS A 672 -25.72 -7.40 33.92
CA LYS A 672 -26.42 -7.75 35.16
C LYS A 672 -26.32 -9.27 35.27
N GLU A 673 -25.54 -9.78 36.23
CA GLU A 673 -25.75 -11.14 36.72
C GLU A 673 -27.21 -11.18 37.18
N GLY A 674 -28.02 -11.93 36.43
CA GLY A 674 -29.36 -12.32 36.83
C GLY A 674 -29.28 -13.46 37.82
#